data_AF-J7R0L5-F1
#
_entry.id   AF-J7R0L5-F1
#
_cell.length_a   1.000
_cell.length_b   1.000
_cell.length_c   1.000
_cell.angle_alpha   90.00
_cell.angle_beta   90.00
_cell.angle_gamma   90.00
#
_symmetry.space_group_name_H-M   'P 1'
#
loop_
_entity.id
_entity.type
_entity.pdbx_description
1 polymer ?
#
loop_
_entity_poly.entity_id
_entity_poly.type
_entity_poly.pdbx_seq_one_letter_code
_entity_poly.pdbx_strand_id
1 'polypeptide(L)'
;MSDTLSFKGRVVIVTGAGGGLGKVYALEFAKRGAKVVVNDLGGTLGGAGSDSKAADVVVEQIKREYNGEAVANYDSVNGANAANIVKTAVDAFGRVDVLVNNAGILRDASFAKMDAQQFASVVDVHLNGAYKLTKAAWPYMRDQKFGRIINTASPAGLFGNFGQANYAAAKMGLVGLAETLAKEGYKYNILVNSIAPLARSRMTENVLPPHILKELGPEKIAPLVLYLTHESTKVTNSIFELAAGYYGQTRWERSAGQIFNPNEKSFTPESILNKWDSITDFKDKPFNKVEHPSQLADYNTLTAKAKQLPQENDQGKIKISSLGGKVVIITGAGGGLGKSHAQWFARYGAKVVVNDIKDPDSVVAELNKQFGANTAVADKHNIVTEAPKIVSTAMAKFNRVDILVNNAGILRDKSFLKMTDDDWFSVLQVHLFATFAMCKAVWPIFLEQGSGFIINTTSTSGIYGNFGQANYAAAKASILGFSKTLAIEGGKKGIRVNVIAPHAETAMTKTIFGEKELSNHFDPAYVSPLVVLLASEELQKKNRRGGVNGQLYEVGGGWCGQTRWQRGPGYVSRSPNIQPELLRDNWSKVVNFTKGKMINPSSTEQSSMAILQAVQKAEMENATGQSSNPGTGAENVKGGFNFNYRDCILYNLGLGATSKELKYVYEKDPDFQVLPTFAVIPSMNSVPSLAMDDLVDDFNYAMLLHGEQYFKLNVSKLPTSGQLKTVAKPLQVLDKSGKAAVIVGGMTTVNAKTGKTLVYNEGTFFVRGAHVPKGKEMKGEGRARFATENFKAPQDKSPDFVFEYTTSEDLAALYRLSGDYNPLHIDPSVAKAVKFPKPILHGLCFLGISAKALYEHYGPYEELKVRFTNVVIPGDKLRVKGWKQANGVVIFQTIDVDRNVVVLDSAAIRLQNVTRSKL
;
A
#
# COMPACT_ATOMS: atom_id res chain seq x y z
N MET A 1 32.73 -0.73 15.34
CA MET A 1 31.56 -1.62 15.28
C MET A 1 30.55 -1.05 16.26
N SER A 2 29.30 -0.81 15.88
CA SER A 2 28.30 -0.38 16.86
C SER A 2 28.00 -1.53 17.82
N ASP A 3 27.84 -1.26 19.11
CA ASP A 3 27.47 -2.29 20.08
C ASP A 3 26.18 -3.02 19.66
N THR A 4 26.25 -4.35 19.69
CA THR A 4 25.11 -5.24 19.42
C THR A 4 24.04 -5.06 20.50
N LEU A 5 22.78 -4.96 20.08
CA LEU A 5 21.61 -4.88 20.96
C LEU A 5 21.44 -6.22 21.68
N SER A 6 21.82 -6.23 22.95
CA SER A 6 21.74 -7.38 23.83
C SER A 6 20.39 -7.45 24.52
N PHE A 7 19.85 -8.66 24.66
CA PHE A 7 18.65 -8.95 25.45
C PHE A 7 18.98 -9.78 26.69
N LYS A 8 20.27 -9.81 27.10
CA LYS A 8 20.71 -10.55 28.28
C LYS A 8 19.87 -10.18 29.51
N GLY A 9 19.30 -11.20 30.14
CA GLY A 9 18.47 -11.02 31.34
C GLY A 9 17.03 -10.56 31.08
N ARG A 10 16.62 -10.36 29.82
CA ARG A 10 15.23 -10.09 29.45
C ARG A 10 14.45 -11.37 29.22
N VAL A 11 13.21 -11.41 29.71
CA VAL A 11 12.29 -12.53 29.49
C VAL A 11 11.26 -12.18 28.42
N VAL A 12 11.18 -13.01 27.39
CA VAL A 12 10.37 -12.77 26.19
C VAL A 12 9.34 -13.89 26.03
N ILE A 13 8.07 -13.53 25.92
CA ILE A 13 7.00 -14.44 25.51
C ILE A 13 6.71 -14.21 24.04
N VAL A 14 6.80 -15.26 23.23
CA VAL A 14 6.37 -15.25 21.82
C VAL A 14 5.26 -16.26 21.63
N THR A 15 4.10 -15.80 21.19
CA THR A 15 2.92 -16.65 20.95
C THR A 15 2.85 -17.12 19.49
N GLY A 16 2.39 -18.34 19.26
CA GLY A 16 2.43 -18.98 17.92
C GLY A 16 3.86 -19.13 17.42
N ALA A 17 4.76 -19.60 18.30
CA ALA A 17 6.19 -19.61 18.10
C ALA A 17 6.77 -20.96 17.64
N GLY A 18 5.93 -21.96 17.37
CA GLY A 18 6.35 -23.26 16.83
C GLY A 18 6.74 -23.20 15.35
N GLY A 19 6.33 -22.14 14.62
CA GLY A 19 6.66 -21.95 13.21
C GLY A 19 6.60 -20.49 12.76
N GLY A 20 6.85 -20.27 11.46
CA GLY A 20 6.69 -18.97 10.79
C GLY A 20 7.45 -17.82 11.46
N LEU A 21 6.78 -16.65 11.56
CA LEU A 21 7.33 -15.44 12.18
C LEU A 21 7.70 -15.65 13.66
N GLY A 22 6.82 -16.28 14.43
CA GLY A 22 7.01 -16.49 15.86
C GLY A 22 8.27 -17.30 16.17
N LYS A 23 8.52 -18.38 15.42
CA LYS A 23 9.76 -19.16 15.54
C LYS A 23 11.00 -18.30 15.32
N VAL A 24 11.00 -17.48 14.27
CA VAL A 24 12.16 -16.61 13.97
C VAL A 24 12.38 -15.56 15.04
N TYR A 25 11.31 -14.97 15.59
CA TYR A 25 11.45 -14.04 16.72
C TYR A 25 12.09 -14.74 17.93
N ALA A 26 11.57 -15.91 18.31
CA ALA A 26 12.10 -16.67 19.44
C ALA A 26 13.60 -16.97 19.29
N LEU A 27 14.02 -17.44 18.11
CA LEU A 27 15.43 -17.70 17.80
C LEU A 27 16.30 -16.43 17.85
N GLU A 28 15.85 -15.33 17.24
CA GLU A 28 16.63 -14.08 17.19
C GLU A 28 16.74 -13.37 18.55
N PHE A 29 15.72 -13.49 19.41
CA PHE A 29 15.79 -13.05 20.81
C PHE A 29 16.77 -13.92 21.61
N ALA A 30 16.66 -15.25 21.51
CA ALA A 30 17.54 -16.17 22.23
C ALA A 30 19.01 -16.02 21.82
N LYS A 31 19.28 -15.84 20.52
CA LYS A 31 20.61 -15.53 19.97
C LYS A 31 21.25 -14.28 20.59
N ARG A 32 20.43 -13.37 21.15
CA ARG A 32 20.88 -12.15 21.84
C ARG A 32 20.80 -12.24 23.36
N GLY A 33 20.68 -13.45 23.91
CA GLY A 33 20.72 -13.72 25.34
C GLY A 33 19.40 -13.54 26.08
N ALA A 34 18.27 -13.40 25.38
CA ALA A 34 16.97 -13.41 26.01
C ALA A 34 16.63 -14.81 26.55
N LYS A 35 15.85 -14.86 27.64
CA LYS A 35 15.17 -16.09 28.08
C LYS A 35 13.80 -16.15 27.43
N VAL A 36 13.48 -17.24 26.74
CA VAL A 36 12.31 -17.26 25.83
C VAL A 36 11.26 -18.28 26.28
N VAL A 37 10.01 -17.82 26.42
CA VAL A 37 8.84 -18.71 26.45
C VAL A 37 8.33 -18.87 25.04
N VAL A 38 8.45 -20.09 24.52
CA VAL A 38 7.95 -20.49 23.20
C VAL A 38 6.55 -21.04 23.38
N ASN A 39 5.52 -20.22 23.14
CA ASN A 39 4.14 -20.68 23.22
C ASN A 39 3.64 -21.11 21.83
N ASP A 40 3.16 -22.35 21.73
CA ASP A 40 2.43 -22.85 20.57
C ASP A 40 1.45 -23.97 20.95
N LEU A 41 0.21 -23.88 20.48
CA LEU A 41 -0.83 -24.89 20.70
C LEU A 41 -0.60 -26.17 19.87
N GLY A 42 0.27 -26.11 18.84
CA GLY A 42 0.51 -27.22 17.92
C GLY A 42 -0.49 -27.33 16.77
N GLY A 43 -1.22 -26.23 16.49
CA GLY A 43 -2.23 -26.16 15.43
C GLY A 43 -1.70 -25.59 14.11
N THR A 44 -2.33 -25.98 13.00
CA THR A 44 -2.09 -25.37 11.68
C THR A 44 -2.64 -23.95 11.57
N LEU A 45 -2.30 -23.18 10.52
CA LEU A 45 -2.95 -21.88 10.24
C LEU A 45 -4.47 -21.98 10.12
N GLY A 46 -4.96 -23.14 9.67
CA GLY A 46 -6.38 -23.49 9.65
C GLY A 46 -6.95 -23.86 11.02
N GLY A 47 -6.20 -23.70 12.11
CA GLY A 47 -6.62 -23.98 13.49
C GLY A 47 -6.96 -25.44 13.78
N ALA A 48 -6.46 -26.39 12.99
CA ALA A 48 -6.62 -27.83 13.21
C ALA A 48 -5.32 -28.46 13.71
N GLY A 49 -5.42 -29.48 14.58
CA GLY A 49 -4.29 -30.17 15.20
C GLY A 49 -3.88 -29.60 16.56
N SER A 50 -3.10 -30.37 17.32
CA SER A 50 -2.56 -30.01 18.64
C SER A 50 -1.23 -30.72 18.92
N ASP A 51 -0.31 -30.73 17.95
CA ASP A 51 1.00 -31.35 18.12
C ASP A 51 1.94 -30.42 18.90
N SER A 52 2.00 -30.62 20.21
CA SER A 52 2.82 -29.83 21.14
C SER A 52 4.32 -29.85 20.81
N LYS A 53 4.77 -30.80 19.97
CA LYS A 53 6.17 -30.92 19.54
C LYS A 53 6.71 -29.67 18.83
N ALA A 54 5.84 -28.85 18.23
CA ALA A 54 6.29 -27.66 17.50
C ALA A 54 7.03 -26.66 18.41
N ALA A 55 6.53 -26.42 19.64
CA ALA A 55 7.20 -25.56 20.60
C ALA A 55 8.50 -26.20 21.12
N ASP A 56 8.47 -27.51 21.41
CA ASP A 56 9.64 -28.25 21.89
C ASP A 56 10.80 -28.22 20.91
N VAL A 57 10.52 -28.40 19.61
CA VAL A 57 11.55 -28.34 18.54
C VAL A 57 12.26 -26.99 18.55
N VAL A 58 11.54 -25.89 18.77
CA VAL A 58 12.14 -24.55 18.80
C VAL A 58 12.93 -24.34 20.09
N VAL A 59 12.45 -24.83 21.23
CA VAL A 59 13.20 -24.78 22.50
C VAL A 59 14.50 -25.57 22.41
N GLU A 60 14.47 -26.78 21.89
CA GLU A 60 15.67 -27.60 21.71
C GLU A 60 16.63 -26.97 20.69
N GLN A 61 16.10 -26.33 19.64
CA GLN A 61 16.92 -25.55 18.71
C GLN A 61 17.63 -24.40 19.43
N ILE A 62 16.95 -23.63 20.28
CA ILE A 62 17.53 -22.53 21.06
C ILE A 62 18.66 -23.03 21.97
N LYS A 63 18.42 -24.11 22.72
CA LYS A 63 19.42 -24.70 23.62
C LYS A 63 20.64 -25.17 22.85
N ARG A 64 20.44 -25.87 21.74
CA ARG A 64 21.52 -26.46 20.93
C ARG A 64 22.35 -25.43 20.19
N GLU A 65 21.71 -24.44 19.53
CA GLU A 65 22.39 -23.52 18.61
C GLU A 65 22.97 -22.28 19.30
N TYR A 66 22.37 -21.85 20.42
CA TYR A 66 22.75 -20.61 21.10
C TYR A 66 23.17 -20.80 22.55
N ASN A 67 23.12 -22.04 23.08
CA ASN A 67 23.23 -22.30 24.52
C ASN A 67 22.27 -21.40 25.33
N GLY A 68 21.08 -21.15 24.76
CA GLY A 68 20.10 -20.20 25.29
C GLY A 68 19.12 -20.85 26.28
N GLU A 69 18.49 -20.02 27.11
CA GLU A 69 17.47 -20.45 28.07
C GLU A 69 16.07 -20.33 27.43
N ALA A 70 15.35 -21.43 27.28
CA ALA A 70 13.98 -21.42 26.76
C ALA A 70 13.11 -22.51 27.39
N VAL A 71 11.80 -22.23 27.49
CA VAL A 71 10.77 -23.18 27.95
C VAL A 71 9.57 -23.17 27.01
N ALA A 72 8.97 -24.33 26.79
CA ALA A 72 7.78 -24.47 25.95
C ALA A 72 6.52 -24.23 26.79
N ASN A 73 5.48 -23.70 26.15
CA ASN A 73 4.13 -23.65 26.70
C ASN A 73 3.11 -24.02 25.61
N TYR A 74 2.10 -24.82 25.97
CA TYR A 74 1.13 -25.39 25.02
C TYR A 74 -0.29 -24.87 25.20
N ASP A 75 -0.51 -23.90 26.08
CA ASP A 75 -1.83 -23.34 26.34
C ASP A 75 -2.31 -22.51 25.14
N SER A 76 -3.64 -22.52 24.92
CA SER A 76 -4.25 -21.65 23.92
C SER A 76 -4.31 -20.20 24.42
N VAL A 77 -3.96 -19.25 23.54
CA VAL A 77 -3.99 -17.81 23.83
C VAL A 77 -5.40 -17.28 24.17
N ASN A 78 -6.45 -17.94 23.71
CA ASN A 78 -7.84 -17.54 23.95
C ASN A 78 -8.59 -18.49 24.92
N GLY A 79 -7.94 -19.53 25.46
CA GLY A 79 -8.56 -20.50 26.35
C GLY A 79 -8.81 -19.97 27.77
N ALA A 80 -9.38 -20.82 28.64
CA ALA A 80 -9.52 -20.53 30.08
C ALA A 80 -8.16 -20.42 30.78
N ASN A 81 -7.17 -21.17 30.28
CA ASN A 81 -5.82 -21.23 30.82
C ASN A 81 -4.85 -20.22 30.19
N ALA A 82 -5.32 -19.23 29.42
CA ALA A 82 -4.43 -18.31 28.70
C ALA A 82 -3.42 -17.58 29.62
N ALA A 83 -3.80 -17.30 30.87
CA ALA A 83 -2.90 -16.70 31.87
C ALA A 83 -1.71 -17.60 32.25
N ASN A 84 -1.81 -18.92 32.04
CA ASN A 84 -0.73 -19.86 32.29
C ASN A 84 0.48 -19.60 31.40
N ILE A 85 0.30 -19.01 30.21
CA ILE A 85 1.43 -18.62 29.33
C ILE A 85 2.34 -17.62 30.04
N VAL A 86 1.75 -16.61 30.70
CA VAL A 86 2.49 -15.63 31.51
C VAL A 86 3.03 -16.28 32.78
N LYS A 87 2.24 -17.16 33.41
CA LYS A 87 2.69 -17.94 34.58
C LYS A 87 3.94 -18.75 34.27
N THR A 88 4.03 -19.42 33.12
CA THR A 88 5.23 -20.15 32.69
C THR A 88 6.47 -19.26 32.65
N ALA A 89 6.35 -18.01 32.17
CA ALA A 89 7.47 -17.06 32.17
C ALA A 89 7.92 -16.71 33.60
N VAL A 90 6.96 -16.47 34.49
CA VAL A 90 7.23 -16.10 35.88
C VAL A 90 7.78 -17.28 36.68
N ASP A 91 7.23 -18.48 36.52
CA ASP A 91 7.70 -19.70 37.19
C ASP A 91 9.13 -20.06 36.74
N ALA A 92 9.41 -19.99 35.44
CA ALA A 92 10.70 -20.39 34.90
C ALA A 92 11.80 -19.32 35.08
N PHE A 93 11.43 -18.04 34.97
CA PHE A 93 12.41 -16.94 34.84
C PHE A 93 12.16 -15.76 35.78
N GLY A 94 11.10 -15.78 36.59
CA GLY A 94 10.80 -14.79 37.64
C GLY A 94 10.19 -13.46 37.15
N ARG A 95 10.05 -13.24 35.83
CA ARG A 95 9.58 -11.97 35.26
C ARG A 95 9.05 -12.12 33.83
N VAL A 96 8.46 -11.06 33.28
CA VAL A 96 8.14 -10.91 31.85
C VAL A 96 8.48 -9.48 31.40
N ASP A 97 9.33 -9.33 30.38
CA ASP A 97 9.78 -8.03 29.87
C ASP A 97 9.16 -7.70 28.51
N VAL A 98 9.04 -8.70 27.65
CA VAL A 98 8.56 -8.55 26.27
C VAL A 98 7.43 -9.53 26.00
N LEU A 99 6.34 -9.04 25.42
CA LEU A 99 5.24 -9.88 24.92
C LEU A 99 5.03 -9.61 23.42
N VAL A 100 5.19 -10.65 22.62
CA VAL A 100 4.90 -10.62 21.18
C VAL A 100 3.59 -11.36 20.92
N ASN A 101 2.51 -10.60 20.73
CA ASN A 101 1.19 -11.09 20.35
C ASN A 101 1.18 -11.44 18.85
N ASN A 102 1.64 -12.64 18.52
CA ASN A 102 1.84 -13.13 17.15
C ASN A 102 0.90 -14.30 16.77
N ALA A 103 0.41 -15.09 17.74
CA ALA A 103 -0.48 -16.21 17.47
C ALA A 103 -1.68 -15.80 16.59
N GLY A 104 -2.08 -16.69 15.67
CA GLY A 104 -3.13 -16.39 14.72
C GLY A 104 -3.63 -17.60 13.95
N ILE A 105 -4.88 -17.51 13.51
CA ILE A 105 -5.55 -18.45 12.60
C ILE A 105 -6.22 -17.73 11.43
N LEU A 106 -6.54 -18.43 10.35
CA LEU A 106 -7.35 -17.94 9.23
C LEU A 106 -8.66 -18.72 9.10
N ARG A 107 -9.73 -18.02 8.76
CA ARG A 107 -11.05 -18.55 8.38
C ARG A 107 -11.60 -17.71 7.24
N ASP A 108 -10.85 -17.71 6.14
CA ASP A 108 -11.14 -16.86 4.99
C ASP A 108 -12.42 -17.34 4.29
N ALA A 109 -13.36 -16.42 4.09
CA ALA A 109 -14.61 -16.62 3.39
C ALA A 109 -15.12 -15.26 2.92
N SER A 110 -15.73 -15.19 1.74
CA SER A 110 -16.47 -13.97 1.38
C SER A 110 -17.51 -13.66 2.45
N PHE A 111 -17.81 -12.40 2.71
CA PHE A 111 -18.73 -11.98 3.76
C PHE A 111 -20.11 -12.63 3.61
N ALA A 112 -20.55 -12.88 2.37
CA ALA A 112 -21.77 -13.65 2.09
C ALA A 112 -21.74 -15.09 2.64
N LYS A 113 -20.57 -15.75 2.63
CA LYS A 113 -20.37 -17.13 3.07
C LYS A 113 -19.86 -17.25 4.51
N MET A 114 -19.28 -16.18 5.06
CA MET A 114 -18.72 -16.17 6.41
C MET A 114 -19.81 -16.34 7.47
N ASP A 115 -19.69 -17.35 8.31
CA ASP A 115 -20.60 -17.55 9.44
C ASP A 115 -20.10 -16.85 10.73
N ALA A 116 -20.96 -16.80 11.75
CA ALA A 116 -20.65 -16.14 13.02
C ALA A 116 -19.51 -16.83 13.80
N GLN A 117 -19.37 -18.16 13.69
CA GLN A 117 -18.33 -18.92 14.38
C GLN A 117 -16.96 -18.70 13.73
N GLN A 118 -16.90 -18.64 12.41
CA GLN A 118 -15.72 -18.25 11.64
C GLN A 118 -15.29 -16.82 11.97
N PHE A 119 -16.25 -15.91 12.17
CA PHE A 119 -15.95 -14.55 12.60
C PHE A 119 -15.39 -14.52 14.04
N ALA A 120 -16.10 -15.14 14.98
CA ALA A 120 -15.73 -15.18 16.39
C ALA A 120 -14.38 -15.85 16.64
N SER A 121 -14.13 -17.03 16.08
CA SER A 121 -12.87 -17.75 16.30
C SER A 121 -11.63 -16.94 15.90
N VAL A 122 -11.69 -16.18 14.79
CA VAL A 122 -10.58 -15.32 14.37
C VAL A 122 -10.44 -14.12 15.29
N VAL A 123 -11.53 -13.46 15.69
CA VAL A 123 -11.46 -12.37 16.67
C VAL A 123 -10.92 -12.88 18.02
N ASP A 124 -11.32 -14.07 18.44
CA ASP A 124 -10.93 -14.65 19.72
C ASP A 124 -9.44 -14.95 19.79
N VAL A 125 -8.87 -15.62 18.78
CA VAL A 125 -7.45 -15.96 18.79
C VAL A 125 -6.59 -14.71 18.67
N HIS A 126 -6.92 -13.80 17.76
CA HIS A 126 -6.06 -12.65 17.46
C HIS A 126 -6.23 -11.52 18.47
N LEU A 127 -7.45 -11.04 18.68
CA LEU A 127 -7.72 -9.85 19.50
C LEU A 127 -7.93 -10.22 20.98
N ASN A 128 -8.82 -11.16 21.27
CA ASN A 128 -9.09 -11.55 22.66
C ASN A 128 -7.91 -12.29 23.29
N GLY A 129 -7.16 -13.06 22.50
CA GLY A 129 -5.92 -13.68 22.94
C GLY A 129 -4.86 -12.65 23.34
N ALA A 130 -4.65 -11.63 22.50
CA ALA A 130 -3.75 -10.52 22.84
C ALA A 130 -4.21 -9.76 24.08
N TYR A 131 -5.52 -9.51 24.23
CA TYR A 131 -6.10 -8.92 25.45
C TYR A 131 -5.76 -9.75 26.68
N LYS A 132 -6.11 -11.05 26.70
CA LYS A 132 -5.91 -11.94 27.85
C LYS A 132 -4.44 -12.00 28.28
N LEU A 133 -3.53 -12.17 27.33
CA LEU A 133 -2.10 -12.26 27.61
C LEU A 133 -1.52 -10.93 28.09
N THR A 134 -1.89 -9.85 27.43
CA THR A 134 -1.42 -8.52 27.83
C THR A 134 -1.97 -8.16 29.20
N LYS A 135 -3.22 -8.50 29.49
CA LYS A 135 -3.86 -8.33 30.80
C LYS A 135 -3.13 -9.10 31.90
N ALA A 136 -2.74 -10.35 31.64
CA ALA A 136 -1.99 -11.17 32.58
C ALA A 136 -0.55 -10.67 32.80
N ALA A 137 0.12 -10.16 31.76
CA ALA A 137 1.48 -9.63 31.85
C ALA A 137 1.54 -8.21 32.47
N TRP A 138 0.46 -7.44 32.38
CA TRP A 138 0.43 -6.03 32.76
C TRP A 138 0.87 -5.73 34.20
N PRO A 139 0.42 -6.47 35.25
CA PRO A 139 0.83 -6.20 36.62
C PRO A 139 2.35 -6.32 36.80
N TYR A 140 2.96 -7.38 36.25
CA TYR A 140 4.41 -7.60 36.32
C TYR A 140 5.19 -6.48 35.63
N MET A 141 4.81 -6.12 34.39
CA MET A 141 5.46 -5.05 33.63
C MET A 141 5.33 -3.69 34.34
N ARG A 142 4.18 -3.42 34.95
CA ARG A 142 3.92 -2.19 35.72
C ARG A 142 4.81 -2.12 36.96
N ASP A 143 4.83 -3.19 37.76
CA ASP A 143 5.52 -3.23 39.05
C ASP A 143 7.03 -3.13 38.87
N GLN A 144 7.58 -3.78 37.84
CA GLN A 144 8.99 -3.69 37.49
C GLN A 144 9.37 -2.42 36.69
N LYS A 145 8.40 -1.56 36.35
CA LYS A 145 8.57 -0.34 35.53
C LYS A 145 9.27 -0.58 34.18
N PHE A 146 8.94 -1.69 33.53
CA PHE A 146 9.45 -2.05 32.22
C PHE A 146 8.52 -3.02 31.51
N GLY A 147 8.13 -2.69 30.28
CA GLY A 147 7.43 -3.62 29.40
C GLY A 147 7.55 -3.24 27.92
N ARG A 148 7.57 -4.23 27.04
CA ARG A 148 7.56 -4.02 25.59
C ARG A 148 6.55 -4.96 24.96
N ILE A 149 5.57 -4.42 24.25
CA ILE A 149 4.49 -5.23 23.66
C ILE A 149 4.44 -4.95 22.16
N ILE A 150 4.41 -6.03 21.38
CA ILE A 150 4.21 -5.99 19.93
C ILE A 150 2.91 -6.68 19.60
N ASN A 151 2.01 -5.94 18.96
CA ASN A 151 0.80 -6.48 18.37
C ASN A 151 1.01 -6.70 16.87
N THR A 152 0.90 -7.95 16.41
CA THR A 152 1.00 -8.28 14.99
C THR A 152 -0.33 -8.01 14.30
N ALA A 153 -0.48 -6.81 13.74
CA ALA A 153 -1.56 -6.41 12.84
C ALA A 153 -1.35 -7.00 11.43
N SER A 154 -1.89 -6.37 10.38
CA SER A 154 -1.64 -6.75 8.99
C SER A 154 -2.10 -5.64 8.02
N PRO A 155 -1.61 -5.63 6.76
CA PRO A 155 -2.19 -4.78 5.72
C PRO A 155 -3.72 -4.98 5.57
N ALA A 156 -4.22 -6.20 5.70
CA ALA A 156 -5.65 -6.49 5.67
C ALA A 156 -6.41 -5.80 6.82
N GLY A 157 -5.82 -5.68 8.02
CA GLY A 157 -6.38 -4.89 9.11
C GLY A 157 -6.43 -3.39 8.77
N LEU A 158 -5.33 -2.85 8.24
CA LEU A 158 -5.23 -1.42 7.93
C LEU A 158 -6.15 -1.01 6.77
N PHE A 159 -6.24 -1.82 5.71
CA PHE A 159 -6.86 -1.42 4.44
C PHE A 159 -8.09 -2.24 4.04
N GLY A 160 -8.41 -3.31 4.77
CA GLY A 160 -9.37 -4.31 4.33
C GLY A 160 -8.78 -5.27 3.29
N ASN A 161 -9.35 -6.47 3.20
CA ASN A 161 -9.01 -7.44 2.16
C ASN A 161 -10.21 -8.35 1.87
N PHE A 162 -10.44 -8.66 0.59
CA PHE A 162 -11.57 -9.47 0.16
C PHE A 162 -11.55 -10.85 0.86
N GLY A 163 -12.67 -11.29 1.40
CA GLY A 163 -12.80 -12.60 2.04
C GLY A 163 -12.23 -12.69 3.45
N GLN A 164 -11.85 -11.56 4.04
CA GLN A 164 -11.14 -11.49 5.33
C GLN A 164 -11.81 -10.51 6.30
N ALA A 165 -13.14 -10.44 6.32
CA ALA A 165 -13.88 -9.50 7.17
C ALA A 165 -13.57 -9.70 8.67
N ASN A 166 -13.48 -10.95 9.11
CA ASN A 166 -13.08 -11.36 10.46
C ASN A 166 -11.62 -11.02 10.79
N TYR A 167 -10.69 -11.36 9.90
CA TYR A 167 -9.27 -11.12 10.07
C TYR A 167 -8.93 -9.62 10.05
N ALA A 168 -9.50 -8.86 9.12
CA ALA A 168 -9.36 -7.41 9.06
C ALA A 168 -9.89 -6.74 10.35
N ALA A 169 -11.05 -7.19 10.85
CA ALA A 169 -11.60 -6.70 12.11
C ALA A 169 -10.66 -6.96 13.29
N ALA A 170 -10.17 -8.20 13.44
CA ALA A 170 -9.29 -8.56 14.56
C ALA A 170 -7.95 -7.81 14.50
N LYS A 171 -7.32 -7.75 13.31
CA LYS A 171 -6.03 -7.09 13.12
C LYS A 171 -6.08 -5.58 13.27
N MET A 172 -7.20 -4.93 12.92
CA MET A 172 -7.39 -3.51 13.21
C MET A 172 -7.73 -3.25 14.68
N GLY A 173 -8.45 -4.17 15.34
CA GLY A 173 -8.69 -4.11 16.78
C GLY A 173 -7.41 -4.11 17.61
N LEU A 174 -6.40 -4.87 17.16
CA LEU A 174 -5.07 -4.88 17.76
C LEU A 174 -4.35 -3.53 17.71
N VAL A 175 -4.62 -2.73 16.67
CA VAL A 175 -4.07 -1.37 16.53
C VAL A 175 -4.70 -0.45 17.58
N GLY A 176 -6.03 -0.41 17.68
CA GLY A 176 -6.72 0.42 18.69
C GLY A 176 -6.40 0.01 20.13
N LEU A 177 -6.20 -1.29 20.38
CA LEU A 177 -5.69 -1.80 21.65
C LEU A 177 -4.26 -1.28 21.90
N ALA A 178 -3.36 -1.39 20.92
CA ALA A 178 -1.97 -0.94 21.06
C ALA A 178 -1.87 0.55 21.36
N GLU A 179 -2.62 1.41 20.65
CA GLU A 179 -2.60 2.86 20.85
C GLU A 179 -3.10 3.25 22.26
N THR A 180 -4.13 2.55 22.76
CA THR A 180 -4.63 2.74 24.12
C THR A 180 -3.59 2.33 25.16
N LEU A 181 -3.05 1.12 25.04
CA LEU A 181 -2.05 0.60 25.99
C LEU A 181 -0.75 1.41 25.96
N ALA A 182 -0.37 1.97 24.81
CA ALA A 182 0.75 2.88 24.71
C ALA A 182 0.57 4.12 25.59
N LYS A 183 -0.66 4.67 25.66
CA LYS A 183 -1.01 5.80 26.53
C LYS A 183 -1.05 5.40 28.00
N GLU A 184 -1.67 4.27 28.34
CA GLU A 184 -1.77 3.80 29.72
C GLU A 184 -0.43 3.36 30.31
N GLY A 185 0.40 2.72 29.49
CA GLY A 185 1.67 2.11 29.86
C GLY A 185 2.84 3.09 29.96
N TYR A 186 2.74 4.26 29.30
CA TYR A 186 3.87 5.18 29.13
C TYR A 186 4.54 5.57 30.45
N LYS A 187 3.75 5.93 31.47
CA LYS A 187 4.26 6.32 32.80
C LYS A 187 4.95 5.19 33.57
N TYR A 188 4.74 3.94 33.16
CA TYR A 188 5.37 2.76 33.72
C TYR A 188 6.50 2.21 32.83
N ASN A 189 6.90 2.96 31.79
CA ASN A 189 7.87 2.50 30.78
C ASN A 189 7.44 1.18 30.12
N ILE A 190 6.13 1.04 29.89
CA ILE A 190 5.54 0.00 29.04
C ILE A 190 5.27 0.64 27.68
N LEU A 191 6.00 0.18 26.65
CA LEU A 191 5.87 0.69 25.29
C LEU A 191 5.16 -0.35 24.43
N VAL A 192 4.18 0.10 23.64
CA VAL A 192 3.32 -0.77 22.83
C VAL A 192 3.29 -0.26 21.40
N ASN A 193 3.58 -1.14 20.45
CA ASN A 193 3.61 -0.83 19.02
C ASN A 193 2.90 -1.92 18.21
N SER A 194 2.46 -1.56 17.01
CA SER A 194 1.89 -2.50 16.04
C SER A 194 2.79 -2.68 14.83
N ILE A 195 2.89 -3.91 14.34
CA ILE A 195 3.52 -4.21 13.05
C ILE A 195 2.49 -4.78 12.08
N ALA A 196 2.60 -4.44 10.80
CA ALA A 196 1.76 -4.94 9.71
C ALA A 196 2.67 -5.59 8.65
N PRO A 197 3.17 -6.81 8.91
CA PRO A 197 3.98 -7.55 7.94
C PRO A 197 3.16 -7.93 6.71
N LEU A 198 3.73 -7.71 5.53
CA LEU A 198 3.21 -8.30 4.30
C LEU A 198 3.70 -9.74 4.20
N ALA A 199 2.76 -10.67 4.15
CA ALA A 199 3.02 -12.09 3.96
C ALA A 199 2.89 -12.49 2.48
N ARG A 200 3.50 -13.62 2.12
CA ARG A 200 3.19 -14.28 0.84
C ARG A 200 1.73 -14.71 0.83
N SER A 201 1.03 -14.37 -0.25
CA SER A 201 -0.34 -14.76 -0.57
C SER A 201 -0.43 -15.20 -2.03
N ARG A 202 -1.52 -15.88 -2.41
CA ARG A 202 -1.81 -16.21 -3.81
C ARG A 202 -1.80 -14.98 -4.73
N MET A 203 -2.18 -13.81 -4.20
CA MET A 203 -2.16 -12.55 -4.94
C MET A 203 -0.73 -12.08 -5.19
N THR A 204 0.13 -12.09 -4.18
CA THR A 204 1.55 -11.72 -4.34
C THR A 204 2.34 -12.77 -5.14
N GLU A 205 1.99 -14.05 -5.04
CA GLU A 205 2.65 -15.12 -5.81
C GLU A 205 2.44 -15.00 -7.32
N ASN A 206 1.25 -14.57 -7.75
CA ASN A 206 0.92 -14.41 -9.17
C ASN A 206 1.42 -13.09 -9.77
N VAL A 207 1.85 -12.14 -8.94
CA VAL A 207 2.28 -10.80 -9.38
C VAL A 207 3.79 -10.61 -9.23
N LEU A 208 4.45 -11.36 -8.33
CA LEU A 208 5.86 -11.15 -7.99
C LEU A 208 6.79 -12.21 -8.56
N PRO A 209 7.99 -11.82 -9.00
CA PRO A 209 9.06 -12.74 -9.35
C PRO A 209 9.44 -13.69 -8.20
N PRO A 210 9.81 -14.95 -8.48
CA PRO A 210 10.23 -15.92 -7.45
C PRO A 210 11.37 -15.43 -6.53
N HIS A 211 12.30 -14.62 -7.04
CA HIS A 211 13.39 -14.07 -6.22
C HIS A 211 12.89 -13.02 -5.20
N ILE A 212 11.92 -12.16 -5.56
CA ILE A 212 11.29 -11.22 -4.62
C ILE A 212 10.43 -11.97 -3.60
N LEU A 213 9.71 -13.01 -4.04
CA LEU A 213 9.00 -13.90 -3.12
C LEU A 213 9.97 -14.49 -2.12
N LYS A 214 11.17 -14.96 -2.55
CA LYS A 214 12.23 -15.49 -1.67
C LYS A 214 12.60 -14.52 -0.53
N GLU A 215 12.63 -13.22 -0.81
CA GLU A 215 12.92 -12.17 0.17
C GLU A 215 11.75 -11.84 1.13
N LEU A 216 10.52 -12.29 0.87
CA LEU A 216 9.39 -12.19 1.80
C LEU A 216 9.48 -13.26 2.92
N GLY A 217 10.61 -13.27 3.62
CA GLY A 217 10.88 -14.19 4.71
C GLY A 217 10.76 -13.54 6.10
N PRO A 218 10.42 -14.32 7.12
CA PRO A 218 10.30 -13.84 8.51
C PRO A 218 11.58 -13.20 9.08
N GLU A 219 12.75 -13.59 8.58
CA GLU A 219 14.06 -13.02 8.94
C GLU A 219 14.21 -11.54 8.60
N LYS A 220 13.45 -11.04 7.61
CA LYS A 220 13.41 -9.61 7.28
C LYS A 220 12.47 -8.84 8.19
N ILE A 221 11.60 -9.52 8.93
CA ILE A 221 10.64 -8.87 9.84
C ILE A 221 11.22 -8.72 11.25
N ALA A 222 11.90 -9.76 11.75
CA ALA A 222 12.42 -9.83 13.10
C ALA A 222 13.25 -8.61 13.54
N PRO A 223 14.14 -8.01 12.71
CA PRO A 223 14.97 -6.88 13.14
C PRO A 223 14.17 -5.70 13.71
N LEU A 224 13.01 -5.38 13.13
CA LEU A 224 12.18 -4.29 13.65
C LEU A 224 11.52 -4.67 14.98
N VAL A 225 11.05 -5.91 15.12
CA VAL A 225 10.48 -6.42 16.38
C VAL A 225 11.50 -6.34 17.51
N LEU A 226 12.73 -6.78 17.26
CA LEU A 226 13.83 -6.67 18.22
C LEU A 226 14.10 -5.20 18.55
N TYR A 227 14.27 -4.32 17.56
CA TYR A 227 14.54 -2.91 17.85
C TYR A 227 13.42 -2.24 18.65
N LEU A 228 12.15 -2.50 18.34
CA LEU A 228 10.99 -1.95 19.05
C LEU A 228 10.80 -2.51 20.47
N THR A 229 11.50 -3.61 20.81
CA THR A 229 11.43 -4.26 22.13
C THR A 229 12.72 -4.16 22.92
N HIS A 230 13.75 -3.53 22.37
CA HIS A 230 15.00 -3.29 23.10
C HIS A 230 14.81 -2.19 24.16
N GLU A 231 15.57 -2.23 25.24
CA GLU A 231 15.44 -1.26 26.34
C GLU A 231 15.79 0.17 25.94
N SER A 232 16.68 0.34 24.95
CA SER A 232 17.09 1.65 24.43
C SER A 232 15.99 2.34 23.60
N THR A 233 14.98 1.60 23.14
CA THR A 233 13.90 2.20 22.35
C THR A 233 13.06 3.14 23.19
N LYS A 234 12.62 4.23 22.56
CA LYS A 234 11.61 5.17 23.09
C LYS A 234 10.34 5.16 22.23
N VAL A 235 10.27 4.25 21.26
CA VAL A 235 9.18 4.18 20.30
C VAL A 235 7.99 3.50 20.95
N THR A 236 6.84 4.18 20.93
CA THR A 236 5.55 3.67 21.37
C THR A 236 4.48 4.28 20.48
N ASN A 237 3.26 3.75 20.54
CA ASN A 237 2.11 4.29 19.80
C ASN A 237 2.38 4.41 18.29
N SER A 238 3.11 3.46 17.71
CA SER A 238 3.54 3.50 16.31
C SER A 238 3.12 2.24 15.55
N ILE A 239 2.83 2.42 14.26
CA ILE A 239 2.42 1.36 13.33
C ILE A 239 3.45 1.31 12.22
N PHE A 240 3.95 0.10 11.90
CA PHE A 240 4.93 -0.09 10.85
C PHE A 240 4.44 -1.08 9.80
N GLU A 241 4.66 -0.79 8.53
CA GLU A 241 4.54 -1.75 7.43
C GLU A 241 5.93 -2.22 6.99
N LEU A 242 6.02 -3.52 6.69
CA LEU A 242 7.30 -4.20 6.52
C LEU A 242 7.17 -5.39 5.56
N ALA A 243 8.09 -5.48 4.60
CA ALA A 243 8.19 -6.59 3.66
C ALA A 243 9.56 -6.59 2.96
N ALA A 244 10.18 -7.75 2.73
CA ALA A 244 11.37 -7.88 1.87
C ALA A 244 12.49 -6.84 2.15
N GLY A 245 12.74 -6.53 3.43
CA GLY A 245 13.75 -5.54 3.85
C GLY A 245 13.32 -4.07 3.77
N TYR A 246 12.06 -3.78 3.41
CA TYR A 246 11.42 -2.48 3.59
C TYR A 246 10.88 -2.32 5.02
N TYR A 247 11.03 -1.12 5.57
CA TYR A 247 10.48 -0.68 6.85
C TYR A 247 9.95 0.75 6.73
N GLY A 248 8.64 0.93 6.85
CA GLY A 248 8.02 2.26 6.77
C GLY A 248 7.01 2.47 7.89
N GLN A 249 7.10 3.59 8.59
CA GLN A 249 6.05 3.99 9.53
C GLN A 249 4.79 4.42 8.77
N THR A 250 3.64 3.98 9.28
CA THR A 250 2.31 4.37 8.85
C THR A 250 1.63 5.13 9.99
N ARG A 251 0.95 6.24 9.68
CA ARG A 251 0.25 7.08 10.66
C ARG A 251 -1.08 7.57 10.12
N TRP A 252 -1.93 8.06 11.01
CA TRP A 252 -3.15 8.76 10.63
C TRP A 252 -2.84 10.12 10.01
N GLU A 253 -3.59 10.48 8.99
CA GLU A 253 -3.65 11.82 8.42
C GLU A 253 -5.10 12.26 8.39
N ARG A 254 -5.40 13.40 9.01
CA ARG A 254 -6.73 13.99 9.11
C ARG A 254 -6.75 15.29 8.32
N SER A 255 -7.71 15.42 7.41
CA SER A 255 -7.90 16.64 6.62
C SER A 255 -8.15 17.84 7.54
N ALA A 256 -7.84 19.06 7.08
CA ALA A 256 -8.32 20.27 7.75
C ALA A 256 -9.86 20.30 7.88
N GLY A 257 -10.56 19.59 6.99
CA GLY A 257 -12.00 19.42 6.98
C GLY A 257 -12.74 20.66 6.51
N GLN A 258 -14.00 20.79 6.88
CA GLN A 258 -14.85 21.95 6.62
C GLN A 258 -15.66 22.28 7.87
N ILE A 259 -15.71 23.57 8.23
CA ILE A 259 -16.61 24.10 9.24
C ILE A 259 -17.89 24.67 8.61
N PHE A 260 -19.01 24.53 9.31
CA PHE A 260 -20.35 24.98 8.97
C PHE A 260 -20.95 25.66 10.20
N ASN A 261 -21.74 26.73 10.02
CA ASN A 261 -22.46 27.29 11.17
C ASN A 261 -23.37 26.19 11.74
N PRO A 262 -23.30 25.86 13.04
CA PRO A 262 -24.10 24.79 13.66
C PRO A 262 -25.54 25.25 13.91
N ASN A 263 -26.20 25.78 12.87
CA ASN A 263 -27.60 26.14 12.86
C ASN A 263 -28.38 24.99 12.20
N GLU A 264 -29.21 24.28 12.96
CA GLU A 264 -29.95 23.09 12.51
C GLU A 264 -30.84 23.34 11.27
N LYS A 265 -31.29 24.58 11.04
CA LYS A 265 -32.11 24.91 9.87
C LYS A 265 -31.31 24.91 8.58
N SER A 266 -30.04 25.32 8.64
CA SER A 266 -29.19 25.51 7.46
C SER A 266 -28.03 24.50 7.38
N PHE A 267 -27.63 23.84 8.47
CA PHE A 267 -26.64 22.77 8.45
C PHE A 267 -27.26 21.44 8.02
N THR A 268 -27.39 21.27 6.71
CA THR A 268 -28.11 20.18 6.03
C THR A 268 -27.15 19.28 5.23
N PRO A 269 -27.58 18.06 4.86
CA PRO A 269 -26.93 17.25 3.83
C PRO A 269 -26.54 18.03 2.56
N GLU A 270 -27.39 18.93 2.05
CA GLU A 270 -27.10 19.77 0.89
C GLU A 270 -25.91 20.70 1.12
N SER A 271 -25.86 21.38 2.27
CA SER A 271 -24.75 22.26 2.61
C SER A 271 -23.41 21.51 2.67
N ILE A 272 -23.43 20.29 3.23
CA ILE A 272 -22.27 19.40 3.27
C ILE A 272 -21.88 18.95 1.87
N LEU A 273 -22.86 18.52 1.06
CA LEU A 273 -22.63 18.10 -0.33
C LEU A 273 -22.00 19.22 -1.14
N ASN A 274 -22.48 20.45 -0.99
CA ASN A 274 -21.95 21.63 -1.67
C ASN A 274 -20.45 21.83 -1.38
N LYS A 275 -20.02 21.60 -0.12
CA LYS A 275 -18.62 21.72 0.33
C LYS A 275 -17.87 20.38 0.40
N TRP A 276 -18.37 19.32 -0.24
CA TRP A 276 -17.81 17.98 -0.12
C TRP A 276 -16.31 17.90 -0.46
N ASP A 277 -15.89 18.55 -1.55
CA ASP A 277 -14.49 18.52 -1.98
C ASP A 277 -13.56 19.14 -0.91
N SER A 278 -14.07 20.11 -0.15
CA SER A 278 -13.38 20.72 1.00
C SER A 278 -13.30 19.75 2.19
N ILE A 279 -14.23 18.83 2.37
CA ILE A 279 -14.11 17.84 3.46
C ILE A 279 -13.01 16.82 3.14
N THR A 280 -12.85 16.49 1.86
CA THR A 280 -11.97 15.42 1.38
C THR A 280 -10.62 15.90 0.83
N ASP A 281 -10.35 17.20 0.83
CA ASP A 281 -9.04 17.73 0.44
C ASP A 281 -8.07 17.75 1.63
N PHE A 282 -6.85 17.26 1.37
CA PHE A 282 -5.79 17.23 2.36
C PHE A 282 -4.87 18.44 2.16
N LYS A 283 -5.46 19.63 2.33
CA LYS A 283 -4.77 20.93 2.26
C LYS A 283 -5.08 21.76 3.49
N ASP A 284 -4.08 22.54 3.93
CA ASP A 284 -4.24 23.51 5.01
C ASP A 284 -5.27 24.58 4.63
N LYS A 285 -6.00 25.05 5.64
CA LYS A 285 -7.05 26.08 5.51
C LYS A 285 -6.88 27.17 6.55
N PRO A 286 -7.47 28.36 6.33
CA PRO A 286 -7.37 29.46 7.29
C PRO A 286 -7.85 29.10 8.70
N PHE A 287 -8.84 28.22 8.83
CA PHE A 287 -9.42 27.85 10.14
C PHE A 287 -8.78 26.62 10.78
N ASN A 288 -8.15 25.72 10.00
CA ASN A 288 -7.55 24.48 10.49
C ASN A 288 -6.50 23.93 9.50
N LYS A 289 -5.54 23.14 9.98
CA LYS A 289 -4.49 22.52 9.16
C LYS A 289 -4.74 21.03 8.97
N VAL A 290 -4.07 20.43 7.99
CA VAL A 290 -3.94 18.97 7.93
C VAL A 290 -3.15 18.50 9.14
N GLU A 291 -3.64 17.46 9.81
CA GLU A 291 -3.06 16.96 11.05
C GLU A 291 -2.56 15.52 10.89
N HIS A 292 -1.62 15.15 11.75
CA HIS A 292 -1.20 13.76 11.96
C HIS A 292 -1.51 13.36 13.40
N PRO A 293 -2.80 13.16 13.71
CA PRO A 293 -3.28 13.16 15.08
C PRO A 293 -2.97 11.86 15.84
N SER A 294 -2.85 12.02 17.16
CA SER A 294 -2.89 10.95 18.17
C SER A 294 -4.07 11.12 19.15
N GLN A 295 -5.00 12.01 18.83
CA GLN A 295 -6.19 12.35 19.62
C GLN A 295 -7.26 13.00 18.72
N LEU A 296 -8.46 13.17 19.29
CA LEU A 296 -9.56 13.90 18.65
C LEU A 296 -9.16 15.34 18.28
N ALA A 297 -9.87 15.93 17.30
CA ALA A 297 -9.66 17.31 16.89
C ALA A 297 -10.00 18.29 18.02
N ASP A 298 -9.44 19.50 17.98
CA ASP A 298 -9.84 20.58 18.89
C ASP A 298 -11.25 21.10 18.52
N TYR A 299 -12.25 20.31 18.88
CA TYR A 299 -13.66 20.57 18.61
C TYR A 299 -14.12 21.88 19.26
N ASN A 300 -13.54 22.30 20.39
CA ASN A 300 -13.89 23.57 21.03
C ASN A 300 -13.50 24.76 20.15
N THR A 301 -12.25 24.79 19.67
CA THR A 301 -11.80 25.85 18.75
C THR A 301 -12.54 25.79 17.41
N LEU A 302 -12.77 24.59 16.87
CA LEU A 302 -13.49 24.42 15.60
C LEU A 302 -14.94 24.90 15.71
N THR A 303 -15.64 24.55 16.79
CA THR A 303 -17.02 24.97 17.05
C THR A 303 -17.11 26.48 17.27
N ALA A 304 -16.16 27.08 17.99
CA ALA A 304 -16.12 28.52 18.20
C ALA A 304 -15.98 29.28 16.86
N LYS A 305 -15.08 28.82 15.97
CA LYS A 305 -14.92 29.37 14.62
C LYS A 305 -16.16 29.14 13.74
N ALA A 306 -16.76 27.95 13.85
CA ALA A 306 -17.97 27.59 13.13
C ALA A 306 -19.15 28.53 13.46
N LYS A 307 -19.32 28.87 14.76
CA LYS A 307 -20.36 29.82 15.22
C LYS A 307 -20.17 31.26 14.73
N GLN A 308 -18.97 31.63 14.26
CA GLN A 308 -18.69 32.95 13.69
C GLN A 308 -19.06 33.05 12.19
N LEU A 309 -19.36 31.94 11.54
CA LEU A 309 -19.83 31.93 10.15
C LEU A 309 -21.25 32.52 10.05
N PRO A 310 -21.69 32.98 8.87
CA PRO A 310 -23.08 33.36 8.64
C PRO A 310 -24.07 32.28 9.08
N GLN A 311 -25.20 32.68 9.65
CA GLN A 311 -26.23 31.76 10.17
C GLN A 311 -26.81 30.84 9.09
N GLU A 312 -26.89 31.32 7.85
CA GLU A 312 -27.35 30.55 6.71
C GLU A 312 -26.15 29.94 5.97
N ASN A 313 -26.00 28.61 6.06
CA ASN A 313 -25.02 27.88 5.28
C ASN A 313 -25.46 27.81 3.79
N ASP A 314 -24.49 27.93 2.87
CA ASP A 314 -24.73 27.78 1.44
C ASP A 314 -25.14 26.35 1.06
N GLN A 315 -26.41 26.20 0.70
CA GLN A 315 -27.04 24.91 0.36
C GLN A 315 -26.58 24.36 -1.00
N GLY A 316 -25.96 25.17 -1.86
CA GLY A 316 -25.69 24.79 -3.24
C GLY A 316 -26.95 24.51 -4.07
N LYS A 317 -26.77 23.94 -5.26
CA LYS A 317 -27.84 23.71 -6.25
C LYS A 317 -28.45 22.31 -6.22
N ILE A 318 -27.74 21.32 -5.70
CA ILE A 318 -28.18 19.92 -5.72
C ILE A 318 -29.03 19.67 -4.46
N LYS A 319 -30.26 19.18 -4.65
CA LYS A 319 -31.15 18.75 -3.57
C LYS A 319 -31.03 17.25 -3.35
N ILE A 320 -31.11 16.81 -2.10
CA ILE A 320 -31.13 15.38 -1.76
C ILE A 320 -32.57 14.88 -1.83
N SER A 321 -32.87 14.00 -2.79
CA SER A 321 -34.21 13.42 -2.96
C SER A 321 -34.20 11.89 -3.07
N SER A 322 -33.03 11.28 -3.26
CA SER A 322 -32.86 9.83 -3.41
C SER A 322 -33.28 8.98 -2.20
N LEU A 323 -33.50 9.60 -1.04
CA LEU A 323 -33.90 8.95 0.20
C LEU A 323 -35.42 8.79 0.34
N GLY A 324 -36.21 9.45 -0.51
CA GLY A 324 -37.66 9.34 -0.48
C GLY A 324 -38.13 7.89 -0.66
N GLY A 325 -38.87 7.36 0.32
CA GLY A 325 -39.38 5.99 0.31
C GLY A 325 -38.33 4.90 0.55
N LYS A 326 -37.07 5.25 0.81
CA LYS A 326 -36.03 4.30 1.23
C LYS A 326 -36.29 3.81 2.65
N VAL A 327 -35.93 2.57 2.96
CA VAL A 327 -36.08 2.01 4.31
C VAL A 327 -34.73 1.97 5.02
N VAL A 328 -34.65 2.61 6.18
CA VAL A 328 -33.45 2.63 7.02
C VAL A 328 -33.69 1.90 8.33
N ILE A 329 -32.75 1.03 8.72
CA ILE A 329 -32.66 0.45 10.06
C ILE A 329 -31.59 1.20 10.84
N ILE A 330 -31.94 1.72 12.02
CA ILE A 330 -31.02 2.44 12.91
C ILE A 330 -31.02 1.75 14.27
N THR A 331 -29.85 1.25 14.68
CA THR A 331 -29.70 0.58 16.00
C THR A 331 -29.34 1.57 17.10
N GLY A 332 -29.88 1.35 18.30
CA GLY A 332 -29.71 2.26 19.45
C GLY A 332 -30.36 3.63 19.20
N ALA A 333 -31.55 3.62 18.61
CA ALA A 333 -32.24 4.80 18.13
C ALA A 333 -33.30 5.37 19.10
N GLY A 334 -33.40 4.83 20.32
CA GLY A 334 -34.32 5.34 21.35
C GLY A 334 -33.90 6.69 21.94
N GLY A 335 -32.67 7.15 21.69
CA GLY A 335 -32.18 8.45 22.18
C GLY A 335 -30.87 8.91 21.52
N GLY A 336 -30.38 10.09 21.93
CA GLY A 336 -29.08 10.63 21.52
C GLY A 336 -28.86 10.68 20.00
N LEU A 337 -27.67 10.26 19.55
CA LEU A 337 -27.28 10.21 18.14
C LEU A 337 -28.24 9.38 17.27
N GLY A 338 -28.64 8.19 17.74
CA GLY A 338 -29.53 7.30 16.97
C GLY A 338 -30.91 7.92 16.74
N LYS A 339 -31.47 8.58 17.76
CA LYS A 339 -32.72 9.35 17.61
C LYS A 339 -32.56 10.48 16.60
N SER A 340 -31.46 11.23 16.66
CA SER A 340 -31.19 12.30 15.70
C SER A 340 -31.06 11.78 14.28
N HIS A 341 -30.37 10.66 14.06
CA HIS A 341 -30.29 10.02 12.74
C HIS A 341 -31.70 9.67 12.24
N ALA A 342 -32.56 9.09 13.09
CA ALA A 342 -33.94 8.74 12.76
C ALA A 342 -34.77 9.96 12.32
N GLN A 343 -34.68 11.07 13.04
CA GLN A 343 -35.35 12.33 12.69
C GLN A 343 -34.86 12.88 11.34
N TRP A 344 -33.55 12.87 11.10
CA TRP A 344 -32.98 13.36 9.85
C TRP A 344 -33.33 12.47 8.64
N PHE A 345 -33.30 11.14 8.77
CA PHE A 345 -33.75 10.26 7.69
C PHE A 345 -35.24 10.44 7.38
N ALA A 346 -36.10 10.54 8.41
CA ALA A 346 -37.52 10.80 8.24
C ALA A 346 -37.79 12.15 7.55
N ARG A 347 -37.03 13.20 7.89
CA ARG A 347 -37.09 14.53 7.25
C ARG A 347 -36.81 14.48 5.75
N TYR A 348 -35.98 13.54 5.28
CA TYR A 348 -35.69 13.31 3.86
C TYR A 348 -36.59 12.24 3.22
N GLY A 349 -37.71 11.89 3.87
CA GLY A 349 -38.74 11.02 3.32
C GLY A 349 -38.46 9.51 3.43
N ALA A 350 -37.44 9.11 4.17
CA ALA A 350 -37.16 7.69 4.42
C ALA A 350 -38.14 7.11 5.45
N LYS A 351 -38.37 5.80 5.35
CA LYS A 351 -39.08 4.98 6.34
C LYS A 351 -38.09 4.42 7.34
N VAL A 352 -38.36 4.57 8.63
CA VAL A 352 -37.37 4.32 9.68
C VAL A 352 -37.79 3.16 10.59
N VAL A 353 -36.92 2.17 10.72
CA VAL A 353 -36.99 1.17 11.79
C VAL A 353 -36.12 1.67 12.93
N VAL A 354 -36.79 2.06 14.02
CA VAL A 354 -36.15 2.54 15.24
C VAL A 354 -35.91 1.33 16.15
N ASN A 355 -34.69 0.80 16.15
CA ASN A 355 -34.33 -0.29 17.04
C ASN A 355 -33.73 0.25 18.34
N ASP A 356 -34.33 -0.12 19.48
CA ASP A 356 -33.78 0.11 20.81
C ASP A 356 -34.39 -0.91 21.79
N ILE A 357 -33.56 -1.50 22.65
CA ILE A 357 -34.03 -2.51 23.62
C ILE A 357 -34.84 -1.90 24.78
N LYS A 358 -34.75 -0.58 25.01
CA LYS A 358 -35.43 0.09 26.13
C LYS A 358 -36.73 0.74 25.68
N ASP A 359 -36.65 1.78 24.84
CA ASP A 359 -37.83 2.56 24.43
C ASP A 359 -37.67 3.14 23.01
N PRO A 360 -38.01 2.36 21.97
CA PRO A 360 -38.13 2.86 20.61
C PRO A 360 -39.49 3.52 20.32
N ASP A 361 -40.51 3.25 21.14
CA ASP A 361 -41.90 3.64 20.87
C ASP A 361 -42.11 5.16 20.93
N SER A 362 -41.46 5.82 21.90
CA SER A 362 -41.54 7.28 22.05
C SER A 362 -41.00 8.03 20.83
N VAL A 363 -39.85 7.59 20.30
CA VAL A 363 -39.26 8.14 19.08
C VAL A 363 -40.14 7.87 17.87
N VAL A 364 -40.72 6.68 17.75
CA VAL A 364 -41.63 6.34 16.64
C VAL A 364 -42.90 7.19 16.65
N ALA A 365 -43.48 7.43 17.82
CA ALA A 365 -44.63 8.31 17.98
C ALA A 365 -44.31 9.75 17.54
N GLU A 366 -43.15 10.26 17.93
CA GLU A 366 -42.66 11.59 17.52
C GLU A 366 -42.52 11.69 15.99
N LEU A 367 -41.83 10.73 15.37
CA LEU A 367 -41.59 10.71 13.91
C LEU A 367 -42.90 10.60 13.13
N ASN A 368 -43.82 9.72 13.55
CA ASN A 368 -45.11 9.55 12.90
C ASN A 368 -46.02 10.78 13.06
N LYS A 369 -45.91 11.50 14.18
CA LYS A 369 -46.63 12.76 14.39
C LYS A 369 -46.08 13.88 13.50
N GLN A 370 -44.75 13.97 13.38
CA GLN A 370 -44.09 15.07 12.67
C GLN A 370 -44.08 14.90 11.15
N PHE A 371 -43.86 13.66 10.66
CA PHE A 371 -43.64 13.38 9.24
C PHE A 371 -44.75 12.53 8.60
N GLY A 372 -45.80 12.22 9.36
CA GLY A 372 -46.97 11.49 8.91
C GLY A 372 -46.98 10.02 9.36
N ALA A 373 -48.18 9.44 9.45
CA ALA A 373 -48.38 8.06 9.88
C ALA A 373 -47.60 7.07 8.99
N ASN A 374 -47.13 5.97 9.59
CA ASN A 374 -46.28 4.97 8.93
C ASN A 374 -44.96 5.52 8.39
N THR A 375 -44.39 6.57 9.00
CA THR A 375 -43.01 6.99 8.74
C THR A 375 -42.02 6.10 9.49
N ALA A 376 -42.35 5.70 10.71
CA ALA A 376 -41.48 4.89 11.54
C ALA A 376 -42.20 3.68 12.17
N VAL A 377 -41.42 2.66 12.52
CA VAL A 377 -41.85 1.47 13.28
C VAL A 377 -40.82 1.14 14.35
N ALA A 378 -41.32 0.71 15.51
CA ALA A 378 -40.51 0.33 16.66
C ALA A 378 -40.00 -1.10 16.53
N ASP A 379 -38.77 -1.34 16.98
CA ASP A 379 -38.20 -2.67 17.13
C ASP A 379 -37.44 -2.76 18.47
N LYS A 380 -37.74 -3.79 19.27
CA LYS A 380 -37.13 -4.03 20.59
C LYS A 380 -36.18 -5.22 20.63
N HIS A 381 -35.91 -5.85 19.49
CA HIS A 381 -35.09 -7.05 19.44
C HIS A 381 -33.64 -6.72 19.77
N ASN A 382 -32.96 -7.70 20.37
CA ASN A 382 -31.56 -7.55 20.73
C ASN A 382 -30.66 -7.69 19.49
N ILE A 383 -29.91 -6.63 19.15
CA ILE A 383 -28.99 -6.59 18.00
C ILE A 383 -27.91 -7.68 18.02
N VAL A 384 -27.60 -8.24 19.19
CA VAL A 384 -26.59 -9.28 19.36
C VAL A 384 -27.14 -10.65 18.98
N THR A 385 -28.32 -10.98 19.49
CA THR A 385 -28.88 -12.35 19.43
C THR A 385 -30.01 -12.49 18.42
N GLU A 386 -30.58 -11.38 17.96
CA GLU A 386 -31.84 -11.34 17.20
C GLU A 386 -31.78 -10.41 15.97
N ALA A 387 -30.58 -10.10 15.47
CA ALA A 387 -30.39 -9.25 14.28
C ALA A 387 -31.31 -9.59 13.08
N PRO A 388 -31.54 -10.88 12.72
CA PRO A 388 -32.47 -11.23 11.65
C PRO A 388 -33.92 -10.77 11.91
N LYS A 389 -34.37 -10.76 13.16
CA LYS A 389 -35.73 -10.33 13.51
C LYS A 389 -35.93 -8.83 13.30
N ILE A 390 -34.87 -8.03 13.51
CA ILE A 390 -34.88 -6.59 13.23
C ILE A 390 -35.10 -6.33 11.73
N VAL A 391 -34.43 -7.12 10.88
CA VAL A 391 -34.66 -7.09 9.43
C VAL A 391 -36.07 -7.57 9.08
N SER A 392 -36.58 -8.61 9.75
CA SER A 392 -37.98 -9.05 9.59
C SER A 392 -38.98 -7.95 9.94
N THR A 393 -38.74 -7.13 10.97
CA THR A 393 -39.58 -5.95 11.29
C THR A 393 -39.63 -4.96 10.12
N ALA A 394 -38.47 -4.67 9.51
CA ALA A 394 -38.40 -3.80 8.34
C ALA A 394 -39.16 -4.37 7.13
N MET A 395 -38.95 -5.65 6.84
CA MET A 395 -39.60 -6.34 5.72
C MET A 395 -41.11 -6.48 5.93
N ALA A 396 -41.57 -6.78 7.14
CA ALA A 396 -42.99 -6.89 7.45
C ALA A 396 -43.71 -5.54 7.33
N LYS A 397 -43.06 -4.44 7.76
CA LYS A 397 -43.68 -3.12 7.75
C LYS A 397 -43.59 -2.41 6.41
N PHE A 398 -42.45 -2.51 5.74
CA PHE A 398 -42.12 -1.69 4.56
C PHE A 398 -41.70 -2.50 3.34
N ASN A 399 -41.60 -3.83 3.45
CA ASN A 399 -41.23 -4.76 2.38
C ASN A 399 -39.89 -4.43 1.68
N ARG A 400 -38.98 -3.77 2.39
CA ARG A 400 -37.68 -3.35 1.88
C ARG A 400 -36.73 -2.99 3.03
N VAL A 401 -35.43 -3.08 2.76
CA VAL A 401 -34.35 -2.43 3.50
C VAL A 401 -33.39 -1.86 2.46
N ASP A 402 -32.96 -0.60 2.62
CA ASP A 402 -31.99 0.05 1.72
C ASP A 402 -30.75 0.56 2.49
N ILE A 403 -30.92 0.89 3.77
CA ILE A 403 -29.89 1.56 4.58
C ILE A 403 -29.80 0.88 5.95
N LEU A 404 -28.58 0.62 6.41
CA LEU A 404 -28.28 0.16 7.77
C LEU A 404 -27.35 1.17 8.44
N VAL A 405 -27.76 1.70 9.59
CA VAL A 405 -26.94 2.54 10.46
C VAL A 405 -26.65 1.79 11.77
N ASN A 406 -25.44 1.25 11.88
CA ASN A 406 -24.98 0.59 13.10
C ASN A 406 -24.45 1.65 14.09
N ASN A 407 -25.32 2.07 15.02
CA ASN A 407 -25.06 3.14 16.00
C ASN A 407 -25.07 2.65 17.46
N ALA A 408 -25.77 1.55 17.77
CA ALA A 408 -25.88 1.04 19.12
C ALA A 408 -24.53 0.84 19.84
N GLY A 409 -24.53 1.05 21.15
CA GLY A 409 -23.30 1.03 21.93
C GLY A 409 -23.49 1.04 23.44
N ILE A 410 -22.43 0.63 24.14
CA ILE A 410 -22.31 0.71 25.61
C ILE A 410 -20.88 1.15 25.99
N LEU A 411 -20.71 1.72 27.18
CA LEU A 411 -19.40 1.99 27.77
C LEU A 411 -19.18 1.16 29.03
N ARG A 412 -17.94 0.69 29.22
CA ARG A 412 -17.44 -0.02 30.41
C ARG A 412 -16.02 0.45 30.67
N ASP A 413 -15.89 1.74 30.90
CA ASP A 413 -14.60 2.43 30.97
C ASP A 413 -13.90 2.12 32.30
N LYS A 414 -12.69 1.58 32.20
CA LYS A 414 -11.79 1.28 33.32
C LYS A 414 -10.36 1.30 32.81
N SER A 415 -9.42 1.76 33.65
CA SER A 415 -7.99 1.54 33.40
C SER A 415 -7.74 0.07 33.06
N PHE A 416 -6.83 -0.24 32.15
CA PHE A 416 -6.59 -1.60 31.66
C PHE A 416 -6.34 -2.60 32.80
N LEU A 417 -5.67 -2.17 33.88
CA LEU A 417 -5.46 -2.99 35.07
C LEU A 417 -6.75 -3.38 35.80
N LYS A 418 -7.76 -2.51 35.84
CA LYS A 418 -9.03 -2.72 36.56
C LYS A 418 -10.16 -3.29 35.68
N MET A 419 -9.97 -3.31 34.37
CA MET A 419 -10.93 -3.86 33.41
C MET A 419 -11.14 -5.36 33.64
N THR A 420 -12.37 -5.82 33.77
CA THR A 420 -12.67 -7.26 33.88
C THR A 420 -12.92 -7.87 32.50
N ASP A 421 -12.94 -9.20 32.44
CA ASP A 421 -13.35 -9.92 31.23
C ASP A 421 -14.78 -9.56 30.81
N ASP A 422 -15.71 -9.43 31.77
CA ASP A 422 -17.08 -8.99 31.48
C ASP A 422 -17.13 -7.59 30.86
N ASP A 423 -16.32 -6.65 31.36
CA ASP A 423 -16.20 -5.31 30.78
C ASP A 423 -15.67 -5.37 29.35
N TRP A 424 -14.71 -6.25 29.08
CA TRP A 424 -14.11 -6.45 27.76
C TRP A 424 -15.11 -7.07 26.77
N PHE A 425 -15.61 -8.26 27.10
CA PHE A 425 -16.44 -9.05 26.21
C PHE A 425 -17.80 -8.41 25.93
N SER A 426 -18.44 -7.78 26.93
CA SER A 426 -19.72 -7.10 26.70
C SER A 426 -19.60 -5.94 25.70
N VAL A 427 -18.51 -5.17 25.76
CA VAL A 427 -18.24 -4.08 24.81
C VAL A 427 -17.99 -4.62 23.41
N LEU A 428 -17.14 -5.65 23.25
CA LEU A 428 -16.93 -6.27 21.94
C LEU A 428 -18.23 -6.88 21.38
N GLN A 429 -19.06 -7.49 22.23
CA GLN A 429 -20.31 -8.11 21.81
C GLN A 429 -21.28 -7.09 21.20
N VAL A 430 -21.48 -5.96 21.88
CA VAL A 430 -22.40 -4.91 21.40
C VAL A 430 -21.83 -4.15 20.22
N HIS A 431 -20.53 -3.86 20.19
CA HIS A 431 -19.96 -3.00 19.16
C HIS A 431 -19.50 -3.75 17.91
N LEU A 432 -18.73 -4.82 18.07
CA LEU A 432 -18.16 -5.54 16.94
C LEU A 432 -19.10 -6.64 16.46
N PHE A 433 -19.50 -7.54 17.36
CA PHE A 433 -20.28 -8.72 16.97
C PHE A 433 -21.70 -8.37 16.54
N ALA A 434 -22.37 -7.42 17.20
CA ALA A 434 -23.67 -6.95 16.74
C ALA A 434 -23.59 -6.22 15.39
N THR A 435 -22.54 -5.42 15.14
CA THR A 435 -22.31 -4.80 13.83
C THR A 435 -22.14 -5.86 12.74
N PHE A 436 -21.36 -6.92 13.01
CA PHE A 436 -21.27 -8.07 12.11
C PHE A 436 -22.64 -8.71 11.87
N ALA A 437 -23.40 -9.01 12.93
CA ALA A 437 -24.70 -9.69 12.85
C ALA A 437 -25.72 -8.87 12.05
N MET A 438 -25.81 -7.57 12.29
CA MET A 438 -26.69 -6.66 11.54
C MET A 438 -26.30 -6.56 10.08
N CYS A 439 -25.00 -6.36 9.78
CA CYS A 439 -24.51 -6.37 8.41
C CYS A 439 -24.80 -7.71 7.71
N LYS A 440 -24.62 -8.83 8.43
CA LYS A 440 -24.88 -10.18 7.90
C LYS A 440 -26.35 -10.38 7.58
N ALA A 441 -27.25 -9.83 8.40
CA ALA A 441 -28.69 -9.94 8.22
C ALA A 441 -29.20 -9.14 7.00
N VAL A 442 -28.67 -7.94 6.75
CA VAL A 442 -29.09 -7.12 5.58
C VAL A 442 -28.38 -7.50 4.28
N TRP A 443 -27.23 -8.17 4.35
CA TRP A 443 -26.38 -8.45 3.18
C TRP A 443 -27.10 -9.18 2.03
N PRO A 444 -27.89 -10.26 2.27
CA PRO A 444 -28.59 -10.95 1.19
C PRO A 444 -29.58 -10.03 0.45
N ILE A 445 -30.28 -9.16 1.18
CA ILE A 445 -31.24 -8.20 0.64
C ILE A 445 -30.51 -7.21 -0.28
N PHE A 446 -29.39 -6.64 0.19
CA PHE A 446 -28.61 -5.70 -0.61
C PHE A 446 -27.99 -6.34 -1.86
N LEU A 447 -27.57 -7.61 -1.77
CA LEU A 447 -27.08 -8.36 -2.92
C LEU A 447 -28.18 -8.58 -3.97
N GLU A 448 -29.39 -8.93 -3.53
CA GLU A 448 -30.55 -9.13 -4.41
C GLU A 448 -30.97 -7.82 -5.09
N GLN A 449 -30.98 -6.72 -4.33
CA GLN A 449 -31.32 -5.39 -4.84
C GLN A 449 -30.24 -4.78 -5.75
N GLY A 450 -28.99 -5.22 -5.63
CA GLY A 450 -27.84 -4.59 -6.30
C GLY A 450 -27.54 -3.18 -5.79
N SER A 451 -28.00 -2.84 -4.58
CA SER A 451 -27.84 -1.54 -3.94
C SER A 451 -27.96 -1.69 -2.41
N GLY A 452 -27.28 -0.83 -1.67
CA GLY A 452 -27.43 -0.74 -0.22
C GLY A 452 -26.40 0.19 0.39
N PHE A 453 -26.77 0.85 1.49
CA PHE A 453 -25.87 1.74 2.23
C PHE A 453 -25.70 1.25 3.66
N ILE A 454 -24.46 1.08 4.10
CA ILE A 454 -24.09 0.75 5.47
C ILE A 454 -23.26 1.89 6.03
N ILE A 455 -23.71 2.45 7.16
CA ILE A 455 -22.96 3.44 7.92
C ILE A 455 -22.65 2.82 9.27
N ASN A 456 -21.36 2.58 9.52
CA ASN A 456 -20.89 2.04 10.79
C ASN A 456 -20.33 3.16 11.66
N THR A 457 -20.58 3.07 12.97
CA THR A 457 -20.11 4.07 13.93
C THR A 457 -18.85 3.58 14.64
N THR A 458 -17.69 4.15 14.30
CA THR A 458 -16.43 3.98 15.06
C THR A 458 -16.33 5.05 16.17
N SER A 459 -15.13 5.39 16.61
CA SER A 459 -14.85 6.49 17.54
C SER A 459 -13.41 6.95 17.39
N THR A 460 -13.11 8.21 17.72
CA THR A 460 -11.74 8.70 17.87
C THR A 460 -10.94 7.91 18.92
N SER A 461 -11.60 7.32 19.91
CA SER A 461 -10.98 6.36 20.84
C SER A 461 -10.51 5.08 20.13
N GLY A 462 -11.25 4.61 19.11
CA GLY A 462 -10.83 3.50 18.27
C GLY A 462 -9.78 3.88 17.22
N ILE A 463 -9.74 5.13 16.77
CA ILE A 463 -8.75 5.60 15.79
C ILE A 463 -7.42 5.91 16.46
N TYR A 464 -7.41 6.46 17.68
CA TYR A 464 -6.20 7.00 18.30
C TYR A 464 -5.85 6.38 19.66
N GLY A 465 -6.64 5.43 20.14
CA GLY A 465 -6.62 4.95 21.52
C GLY A 465 -7.08 6.00 22.53
N ASN A 466 -7.53 5.57 23.70
CA ASN A 466 -7.81 6.47 24.82
C ASN A 466 -7.61 5.77 26.17
N PHE A 467 -6.98 6.45 27.13
CA PHE A 467 -6.72 5.88 28.45
C PHE A 467 -8.03 5.42 29.10
N GLY A 468 -8.06 4.19 29.63
CA GLY A 468 -9.23 3.63 30.31
C GLY A 468 -10.30 3.05 29.39
N GLN A 469 -10.03 3.00 28.08
CA GLN A 469 -10.99 2.54 27.07
C GLN A 469 -10.43 1.42 26.18
N ALA A 470 -9.55 0.56 26.70
CA ALA A 470 -8.90 -0.48 25.89
C ALA A 470 -9.90 -1.40 25.15
N ASN A 471 -10.99 -1.80 25.81
CA ASN A 471 -12.11 -2.56 25.24
C ASN A 471 -12.83 -1.78 24.12
N TYR A 472 -13.23 -0.55 24.41
CA TYR A 472 -13.98 0.29 23.48
C TYR A 472 -13.14 0.70 22.27
N ALA A 473 -11.89 1.11 22.48
CA ALA A 473 -10.93 1.41 21.43
C ALA A 473 -10.69 0.21 20.52
N ALA A 474 -10.45 -0.98 21.09
CA ALA A 474 -10.30 -2.22 20.32
C ALA A 474 -11.54 -2.52 19.47
N ALA A 475 -12.73 -2.50 20.06
CA ALA A 475 -13.97 -2.80 19.35
C ALA A 475 -14.27 -1.78 18.23
N LYS A 476 -14.09 -0.48 18.50
CA LYS A 476 -14.31 0.58 17.52
C LYS A 476 -13.25 0.58 16.41
N ALA A 477 -12.01 0.23 16.70
CA ALA A 477 -10.98 0.01 15.69
C ALA A 477 -11.31 -1.21 14.81
N SER A 478 -11.80 -2.31 15.40
CA SER A 478 -12.23 -3.49 14.63
C SER A 478 -13.30 -3.17 13.60
N ILE A 479 -14.22 -2.25 13.90
CA ILE A 479 -15.22 -1.77 12.94
C ILE A 479 -14.56 -1.15 11.70
N LEU A 480 -13.41 -0.48 11.82
CA LEU A 480 -12.70 0.11 10.67
C LEU A 480 -12.23 -0.97 9.69
N GLY A 481 -11.49 -1.97 10.18
CA GLY A 481 -10.99 -3.08 9.35
C GLY A 481 -12.14 -3.88 8.73
N PHE A 482 -13.18 -4.17 9.53
CA PHE A 482 -14.41 -4.82 9.07
C PHE A 482 -15.08 -4.05 7.93
N SER A 483 -15.32 -2.75 8.13
CA SER A 483 -16.04 -1.91 7.17
C SER A 483 -15.31 -1.77 5.85
N LYS A 484 -13.98 -1.67 5.88
CA LYS A 484 -13.17 -1.61 4.65
C LYS A 484 -13.28 -2.90 3.84
N THR A 485 -13.26 -4.06 4.48
CA THR A 485 -13.49 -5.33 3.77
C THR A 485 -14.88 -5.39 3.15
N LEU A 486 -15.93 -5.02 3.87
CA LEU A 486 -17.29 -5.00 3.30
C LEU A 486 -17.42 -4.00 2.14
N ALA A 487 -16.76 -2.84 2.22
CA ALA A 487 -16.70 -1.87 1.13
C ALA A 487 -16.08 -2.49 -0.14
N ILE A 488 -14.99 -3.26 0.01
CA ILE A 488 -14.32 -3.97 -1.09
C ILE A 488 -15.24 -5.05 -1.69
N GLU A 489 -15.86 -5.89 -0.84
CA GLU A 489 -16.70 -7.00 -1.31
C GLU A 489 -18.02 -6.52 -1.94
N GLY A 490 -18.65 -5.52 -1.32
CA GLY A 490 -19.94 -4.98 -1.71
C GLY A 490 -19.90 -3.98 -2.86
N GLY A 491 -18.76 -3.30 -3.08
CA GLY A 491 -18.66 -2.17 -4.01
C GLY A 491 -19.03 -2.54 -5.45
N LYS A 492 -18.62 -3.71 -5.93
CA LYS A 492 -19.00 -4.22 -7.28
C LYS A 492 -20.47 -4.61 -7.41
N LYS A 493 -21.18 -4.71 -6.28
CA LYS A 493 -22.60 -5.09 -6.17
C LYS A 493 -23.49 -3.90 -5.80
N GLY A 494 -22.97 -2.67 -5.87
CA GLY A 494 -23.71 -1.45 -5.53
C GLY A 494 -23.87 -1.21 -4.03
N ILE A 495 -23.24 -2.03 -3.18
CA ILE A 495 -23.30 -1.87 -1.72
C ILE A 495 -22.16 -0.94 -1.29
N ARG A 496 -22.51 0.11 -0.54
CA ARG A 496 -21.58 1.12 -0.03
C ARG A 496 -21.46 1.00 1.47
N VAL A 497 -20.22 1.00 1.97
CA VAL A 497 -19.97 0.95 3.42
C VAL A 497 -19.02 2.08 3.80
N ASN A 498 -19.46 2.97 4.67
CA ASN A 498 -18.65 4.09 5.18
C ASN A 498 -18.68 4.14 6.70
N VAL A 499 -17.71 4.82 7.29
CA VAL A 499 -17.53 4.88 8.74
C VAL A 499 -17.52 6.31 9.23
N ILE A 500 -18.23 6.56 10.33
CA ILE A 500 -18.21 7.85 11.04
C ILE A 500 -17.61 7.70 12.44
N ALA A 501 -16.85 8.69 12.88
CA ALA A 501 -16.36 8.86 14.24
C ALA A 501 -16.96 10.15 14.82
N PRO A 502 -18.15 10.06 15.44
CA PRO A 502 -18.87 11.23 15.90
C PRO A 502 -18.31 11.78 17.22
N HIS A 503 -18.38 13.10 17.38
CA HIS A 503 -18.22 13.81 18.64
C HIS A 503 -19.50 14.57 18.96
N ALA A 504 -20.32 14.01 19.84
CA ALA A 504 -21.63 14.52 20.19
C ALA A 504 -22.00 14.19 21.65
N GLU A 505 -22.93 14.97 22.20
CA GLU A 505 -23.61 14.67 23.45
C GLU A 505 -24.54 13.46 23.26
N THR A 506 -24.37 12.46 24.12
CA THR A 506 -25.15 11.23 24.15
C THR A 506 -25.31 10.79 25.60
N ALA A 507 -26.18 9.82 25.87
CA ALA A 507 -26.23 9.18 27.19
C ALA A 507 -24.86 8.63 27.64
N MET A 508 -24.00 8.24 26.69
CA MET A 508 -22.64 7.73 26.97
C MET A 508 -21.60 8.83 27.24
N THR A 509 -21.76 10.03 26.68
CA THR A 509 -20.80 11.13 26.84
C THR A 509 -21.17 12.09 27.96
N LYS A 510 -22.40 12.05 28.48
CA LYS A 510 -22.83 12.81 29.68
C LYS A 510 -22.00 12.53 30.94
N THR A 511 -21.41 11.34 31.06
CA THR A 511 -20.52 10.99 32.18
C THR A 511 -19.06 11.43 31.94
N ILE A 512 -18.74 11.97 30.77
CA ILE A 512 -17.40 12.35 30.33
C ILE A 512 -17.26 13.88 30.23
N PHE A 513 -18.29 14.56 29.72
CA PHE A 513 -18.30 16.02 29.55
C PHE A 513 -18.61 16.77 30.85
N GLY A 514 -17.92 17.89 31.09
CA GLY A 514 -18.25 18.80 32.20
C GLY A 514 -19.45 19.70 31.89
N GLU A 515 -20.09 20.29 32.91
CA GLU A 515 -21.27 21.18 32.76
C GLU A 515 -21.04 22.33 31.74
N LYS A 516 -19.81 22.83 31.61
CA LYS A 516 -19.44 23.88 30.62
C LYS A 516 -19.35 23.39 29.17
N GLU A 517 -19.13 22.08 28.94
CA GLU A 517 -19.10 21.49 27.58
C GLU A 517 -20.51 21.07 27.12
N LEU A 518 -21.40 20.79 28.08
CA LEU A 518 -22.79 20.37 27.87
C LEU A 518 -23.74 21.53 27.48
N SER A 519 -23.26 22.78 27.38
CA SER A 519 -24.07 23.94 26.97
C SER A 519 -24.30 24.01 25.44
N ASN A 520 -24.92 22.98 24.84
CA ASN A 520 -25.32 22.90 23.42
C ASN A 520 -24.17 23.05 22.38
N HIS A 521 -22.94 22.69 22.73
CA HIS A 521 -21.81 22.73 21.78
C HIS A 521 -21.78 21.51 20.84
N PHE A 522 -22.25 20.35 21.30
CA PHE A 522 -22.11 19.07 20.60
C PHE A 522 -23.44 18.36 20.41
N ASP A 523 -24.45 19.08 19.94
CA ASP A 523 -25.76 18.50 19.64
C ASP A 523 -25.63 17.37 18.60
N PRO A 524 -26.24 16.18 18.82
CA PRO A 524 -26.39 15.12 17.83
C PRO A 524 -26.81 15.57 16.41
N ALA A 525 -27.63 16.63 16.32
CA ALA A 525 -28.05 17.22 15.05
C ALA A 525 -26.89 17.77 14.20
N TYR A 526 -25.72 18.00 14.80
CA TYR A 526 -24.51 18.42 14.07
C TYR A 526 -23.72 17.23 13.47
N VAL A 527 -24.21 15.99 13.61
CA VAL A 527 -23.61 14.78 13.04
C VAL A 527 -24.53 14.18 11.96
N SER A 528 -25.82 14.05 12.26
CA SER A 528 -26.82 13.38 11.44
C SER A 528 -26.89 13.82 9.96
N PRO A 529 -26.71 15.11 9.61
CA PRO A 529 -26.65 15.55 8.22
C PRO A 529 -25.61 14.80 7.37
N LEU A 530 -24.42 14.52 7.92
CA LEU A 530 -23.39 13.75 7.22
C LEU A 530 -23.82 12.29 7.03
N VAL A 531 -24.44 11.68 8.05
CA VAL A 531 -24.92 10.29 8.01
C VAL A 531 -25.97 10.10 6.91
N VAL A 532 -26.92 11.02 6.82
CA VAL A 532 -27.94 11.04 5.76
C VAL A 532 -27.28 11.21 4.38
N LEU A 533 -26.32 12.13 4.26
CA LEU A 533 -25.62 12.35 2.99
C LEU A 533 -24.83 11.12 2.52
N LEU A 534 -24.19 10.39 3.45
CA LEU A 534 -23.43 9.16 3.13
C LEU A 534 -24.32 8.05 2.55
N ALA A 535 -25.64 8.10 2.81
CA ALA A 535 -26.63 7.17 2.29
C ALA A 535 -27.32 7.65 0.98
N SER A 536 -26.88 8.77 0.40
CA SER A 536 -27.55 9.41 -0.74
C SER A 536 -26.87 9.12 -2.07
N GLU A 537 -27.68 8.96 -3.13
CA GLU A 537 -27.20 8.75 -4.51
C GLU A 537 -26.54 10.01 -5.10
N GLU A 538 -26.97 11.19 -4.67
CA GLU A 538 -26.42 12.48 -5.12
C GLU A 538 -24.94 12.60 -4.74
N LEU A 539 -24.57 12.15 -3.52
CA LEU A 539 -23.18 12.06 -3.13
C LEU A 539 -22.40 11.09 -4.03
N GLN A 540 -22.98 9.92 -4.32
CA GLN A 540 -22.30 8.91 -5.14
C GLN A 540 -22.05 9.40 -6.58
N LYS A 541 -23.00 10.15 -7.15
CA LYS A 541 -22.90 10.73 -8.49
C LYS A 541 -21.91 11.89 -8.58
N LYS A 542 -21.71 12.65 -7.50
CA LYS A 542 -20.76 13.78 -7.48
C LYS A 542 -19.30 13.32 -7.61
N ASN A 543 -18.98 12.13 -7.12
CA ASN A 543 -17.61 11.62 -7.09
C ASN A 543 -17.29 10.79 -8.35
N ARG A 544 -16.49 11.37 -9.27
CA ARG A 544 -16.19 10.80 -10.62
C ARG A 544 -15.49 9.43 -10.62
N ARG A 545 -15.02 8.94 -9.46
CA ARG A 545 -14.31 7.65 -9.31
C ARG A 545 -15.11 6.64 -8.50
N GLY A 546 -16.33 6.36 -8.96
CA GLY A 546 -17.13 5.25 -8.42
C GLY A 546 -17.69 5.50 -7.02
N GLY A 547 -18.03 6.75 -6.66
CA GLY A 547 -18.72 7.10 -5.40
C GLY A 547 -17.89 6.98 -4.11
N VAL A 548 -18.49 7.32 -2.98
CA VAL A 548 -17.90 7.26 -1.62
C VAL A 548 -18.13 5.85 -1.06
N ASN A 549 -17.05 5.10 -0.84
CA ASN A 549 -17.04 3.75 -0.31
C ASN A 549 -15.73 3.46 0.44
N GLY A 550 -15.83 2.97 1.68
CA GLY A 550 -14.71 2.57 2.53
C GLY A 550 -13.99 3.73 3.24
N GLN A 551 -14.54 4.95 3.21
CA GLN A 551 -13.92 6.12 3.86
C GLN A 551 -14.34 6.25 5.33
N LEU A 552 -13.50 6.98 6.07
CA LEU A 552 -13.67 7.34 7.47
C LEU A 552 -13.81 8.86 7.61
N TYR A 553 -14.84 9.30 8.33
CA TYR A 553 -15.11 10.70 8.61
C TYR A 553 -15.21 10.96 10.12
N GLU A 554 -14.54 12.00 10.60
CA GLU A 554 -14.77 12.57 11.92
C GLU A 554 -15.73 13.76 11.80
N VAL A 555 -16.67 13.88 12.73
CA VAL A 555 -17.76 14.86 12.64
C VAL A 555 -18.29 15.27 14.01
N GLY A 556 -18.55 16.56 14.19
CA GLY A 556 -19.14 17.12 15.42
C GLY A 556 -18.98 18.64 15.48
N GLY A 557 -19.83 19.32 16.25
CA GLY A 557 -19.69 20.76 16.52
C GLY A 557 -19.70 21.68 15.28
N GLY A 558 -20.34 21.25 14.20
CA GLY A 558 -20.33 21.97 12.92
C GLY A 558 -19.08 21.74 12.07
N TRP A 559 -18.22 20.78 12.41
CA TRP A 559 -17.06 20.39 11.61
C TRP A 559 -17.17 18.96 11.06
N CYS A 560 -16.72 18.77 9.81
CA CYS A 560 -16.57 17.48 9.16
C CYS A 560 -15.16 17.35 8.58
N GLY A 561 -14.46 16.26 8.83
CA GLY A 561 -13.15 15.97 8.23
C GLY A 561 -13.00 14.51 7.83
N GLN A 562 -12.19 14.25 6.80
CA GLN A 562 -11.81 12.90 6.40
C GLN A 562 -10.50 12.48 7.07
N THR A 563 -10.46 11.23 7.55
CA THR A 563 -9.25 10.62 8.13
C THR A 563 -8.82 9.42 7.29
N ARG A 564 -7.52 9.33 6.97
CA ARG A 564 -6.94 8.25 6.15
C ARG A 564 -5.56 7.84 6.68
N TRP A 565 -5.00 6.80 6.06
CA TRP A 565 -3.61 6.42 6.29
C TRP A 565 -2.64 7.27 5.46
N GLN A 566 -1.50 7.60 6.05
CA GLN A 566 -0.32 8.13 5.37
C GLN A 566 0.88 7.26 5.74
N ARG A 567 1.67 6.88 4.74
CA ARG A 567 2.93 6.15 4.94
C ARG A 567 4.10 6.97 4.43
N GLY A 568 5.18 6.98 5.21
CA GLY A 568 6.46 7.55 4.78
C GLY A 568 7.09 6.74 3.64
N PRO A 569 8.11 7.26 2.96
CA PRO A 569 8.85 6.50 1.95
C PRO A 569 9.51 5.24 2.53
N GLY A 570 9.83 5.24 3.83
CA GLY A 570 10.46 4.11 4.53
C GLY A 570 11.93 3.93 4.18
N TYR A 571 12.53 2.92 4.79
CA TYR A 571 13.90 2.49 4.57
C TYR A 571 13.91 1.10 3.95
N VAL A 572 14.64 0.93 2.84
CA VAL A 572 14.92 -0.39 2.25
C VAL A 572 16.36 -0.76 2.57
N SER A 573 16.55 -1.87 3.27
CA SER A 573 17.89 -2.42 3.49
C SER A 573 18.47 -2.95 2.17
N ARG A 574 19.70 -2.56 1.90
CA ARG A 574 20.52 -3.08 0.80
C ARG A 574 21.32 -4.32 1.21
N SER A 575 21.35 -4.65 2.50
CA SER A 575 22.04 -5.81 3.03
C SER A 575 21.13 -7.05 2.99
N PRO A 576 21.63 -8.21 2.52
CA PRO A 576 20.90 -9.47 2.62
C PRO A 576 20.73 -9.88 4.10
N ASN A 577 21.68 -9.51 4.96
CA ASN A 577 21.62 -9.75 6.39
C ASN A 577 21.19 -8.48 7.13
N ILE A 578 19.94 -8.44 7.58
CA ILE A 578 19.37 -7.29 8.28
C ILE A 578 19.40 -7.56 9.77
N GLN A 579 20.08 -6.69 10.52
CA GLN A 579 20.21 -6.77 11.97
C GLN A 579 19.49 -5.56 12.60
N PRO A 580 18.97 -5.64 13.84
CA PRO A 580 18.21 -4.55 14.46
C PRO A 580 19.03 -3.26 14.63
N GLU A 581 20.35 -3.35 14.75
CA GLU A 581 21.29 -2.21 14.78
C GLU A 581 21.23 -1.40 13.49
N LEU A 582 21.07 -2.06 12.34
CA LEU A 582 20.94 -1.36 11.05
C LEU A 582 19.70 -0.45 11.05
N LEU A 583 18.61 -0.91 11.68
CA LEU A 583 17.38 -0.12 11.81
C LEU A 583 17.53 1.00 12.83
N ARG A 584 18.21 0.75 13.96
CA ARG A 584 18.59 1.81 14.92
C ARG A 584 19.36 2.92 14.21
N ASP A 585 20.37 2.56 13.45
CA ASP A 585 21.29 3.51 12.82
C ASP A 585 20.65 4.24 11.62
N ASN A 586 19.61 3.67 11.02
CA ASN A 586 18.82 4.27 9.94
C ASN A 586 17.42 4.70 10.38
N TRP A 587 17.17 4.84 11.68
CA TRP A 587 15.82 5.02 12.22
C TRP A 587 15.11 6.25 11.64
N SER A 588 15.85 7.35 11.45
CA SER A 588 15.33 8.59 10.86
C SER A 588 14.74 8.40 9.46
N LYS A 589 15.17 7.39 8.69
CA LYS A 589 14.60 7.04 7.38
C LYS A 589 13.33 6.22 7.50
N VAL A 590 13.27 5.30 8.48
CA VAL A 590 12.09 4.46 8.76
C VAL A 590 10.87 5.32 9.14
N VAL A 591 11.10 6.37 9.93
CA VAL A 591 10.05 7.28 10.45
C VAL A 591 10.00 8.63 9.72
N ASN A 592 10.54 8.70 8.50
CA ASN A 592 10.60 9.96 7.75
C ASN A 592 9.23 10.36 7.19
N PHE A 593 8.77 11.56 7.55
CA PHE A 593 7.60 12.21 6.97
C PHE A 593 7.88 13.66 6.53
N THR A 594 9.13 14.00 6.21
CA THR A 594 9.51 15.35 5.73
C THR A 594 10.15 15.36 4.35
N LYS A 595 10.80 14.26 3.94
CA LYS A 595 11.48 14.13 2.65
C LYS A 595 11.02 12.88 1.91
N GLY A 596 10.98 12.93 0.57
CA GLY A 596 10.56 11.82 -0.28
C GLY A 596 9.06 11.79 -0.54
N LYS A 597 8.59 10.81 -1.32
CA LYS A 597 7.19 10.66 -1.71
C LYS A 597 6.41 9.92 -0.62
N MET A 598 5.63 10.65 0.17
CA MET A 598 4.61 10.04 1.03
C MET A 598 3.52 9.46 0.16
N ILE A 599 2.91 8.39 0.62
CA ILE A 599 1.76 7.77 -0.05
C ILE A 599 0.61 7.62 0.92
N ASN A 600 -0.60 7.47 0.38
CA ASN A 600 -1.82 7.27 1.15
C ASN A 600 -2.51 5.98 0.68
N PRO A 601 -2.01 4.80 1.09
CA PRO A 601 -2.56 3.55 0.62
C PRO A 601 -4.01 3.40 1.08
N SER A 602 -4.87 3.09 0.12
CA SER A 602 -6.30 2.89 0.32
C SER A 602 -6.71 1.41 0.23
N SER A 603 -5.81 0.54 -0.24
CA SER A 603 -6.01 -0.91 -0.34
C SER A 603 -4.73 -1.68 -0.01
N THR A 604 -4.89 -2.97 0.32
CA THR A 604 -3.78 -3.89 0.57
C THR A 604 -2.87 -4.01 -0.67
N GLU A 605 -3.46 -4.02 -1.86
CA GLU A 605 -2.74 -4.09 -3.14
C GLU A 605 -1.88 -2.84 -3.36
N GLN A 606 -2.44 -1.65 -3.16
CA GLN A 606 -1.71 -0.39 -3.33
C GLN A 606 -0.53 -0.30 -2.36
N SER A 607 -0.76 -0.66 -1.08
CA SER A 607 0.31 -0.70 -0.09
C SER A 607 1.43 -1.65 -0.51
N SER A 608 1.07 -2.90 -0.84
CA SER A 608 2.01 -3.96 -1.19
C SER A 608 2.82 -3.58 -2.43
N MET A 609 2.17 -3.11 -3.48
CA MET A 609 2.85 -2.69 -4.71
C MET A 609 3.86 -1.59 -4.46
N ALA A 610 3.52 -0.58 -3.65
CA ALA A 610 4.45 0.50 -3.34
C ALA A 610 5.67 0.02 -2.52
N ILE A 611 5.50 -0.95 -1.61
CA ILE A 611 6.63 -1.57 -0.91
C ILE A 611 7.54 -2.29 -1.90
N LEU A 612 6.95 -3.10 -2.78
CA LEU A 612 7.70 -3.95 -3.71
C LEU A 612 8.44 -3.12 -4.76
N GLN A 613 7.86 -2.01 -5.20
CA GLN A 613 8.53 -1.03 -6.06
C GLN A 613 9.73 -0.38 -5.36
N ALA A 614 9.62 -0.05 -4.08
CA ALA A 614 10.73 0.48 -3.30
C ALA A 614 11.87 -0.55 -3.17
N VAL A 615 11.52 -1.82 -2.92
CA VAL A 615 12.50 -2.93 -2.86
C VAL A 615 13.19 -3.13 -4.22
N GLN A 616 12.42 -3.23 -5.30
CA GLN A 616 12.95 -3.39 -6.65
C GLN A 616 13.85 -2.22 -7.07
N LYS A 617 13.46 -0.98 -6.75
CA LYS A 617 14.27 0.22 -7.01
C LYS A 617 15.62 0.12 -6.29
N ALA A 618 15.63 -0.27 -5.01
CA ALA A 618 16.86 -0.42 -4.25
C ALA A 618 17.77 -1.54 -4.77
N GLU A 619 17.21 -2.65 -5.27
CA GLU A 619 17.98 -3.72 -5.91
C GLU A 619 18.64 -3.27 -7.21
N MET A 620 17.92 -2.51 -8.05
CA MET A 620 18.48 -1.93 -9.27
C MET A 620 19.62 -0.95 -8.98
N GLU A 621 19.48 -0.11 -7.95
CA GLU A 621 20.54 0.81 -7.50
C GLU A 621 21.79 0.06 -7.01
N ASN A 622 21.60 -1.05 -6.28
CA ASN A 622 22.70 -1.91 -5.84
C ASN A 622 23.45 -2.53 -7.01
N ALA A 623 22.73 -3.04 -8.02
CA ALA A 623 23.33 -3.68 -9.19
C ALA A 623 24.12 -2.71 -10.08
N THR A 624 23.70 -1.43 -10.12
CA THR A 624 24.31 -0.40 -10.98
C THR A 624 25.36 0.44 -10.27
N GLY A 625 25.51 0.32 -8.95
CA GLY A 625 26.45 1.11 -8.15
C GLY A 625 26.10 2.61 -8.05
N GLN A 626 24.90 3.01 -8.47
CA GLN A 626 24.44 4.41 -8.46
C GLN A 626 23.28 4.60 -7.49
N SER A 627 23.36 5.64 -6.66
CA SER A 627 22.27 6.07 -5.76
C SER A 627 21.40 7.09 -6.50
N SER A 628 20.09 6.85 -6.66
CA SER A 628 19.19 7.89 -7.14
C SER A 628 18.86 8.84 -5.97
N ASN A 629 19.54 9.98 -5.91
CA ASN A 629 19.16 11.08 -5.03
C ASN A 629 18.60 12.21 -5.90
N PRO A 630 17.28 12.43 -5.94
CA PRO A 630 16.69 13.50 -6.73
C PRO A 630 16.76 14.79 -5.91
N GLY A 631 17.74 15.64 -6.21
CA GLY A 631 17.83 16.95 -5.58
C GLY A 631 19.14 17.64 -5.87
N THR A 632 19.04 18.79 -6.54
CA THR A 632 20.12 19.70 -6.97
C THR A 632 20.93 19.20 -8.16
N GLY A 633 20.75 19.87 -9.31
CA GLY A 633 21.71 19.84 -10.38
C GLY A 633 22.98 20.55 -9.94
N ALA A 634 23.84 19.85 -9.20
CA ALA A 634 25.26 20.13 -9.03
C ALA A 634 25.89 18.99 -8.20
N GLU A 635 26.86 18.32 -8.83
CA GLU A 635 28.04 17.75 -8.19
C GLU A 635 27.86 16.92 -6.90
N ASN A 636 27.72 15.60 -7.06
CA ASN A 636 28.60 14.60 -6.45
C ASN A 636 28.18 13.17 -6.86
N VAL A 637 28.70 12.69 -8.00
CA VAL A 637 28.62 11.25 -8.37
C VAL A 637 30.04 10.69 -8.38
N LYS A 638 30.43 10.01 -7.30
CA LYS A 638 31.52 9.03 -7.35
C LYS A 638 30.94 7.76 -8.01
N GLY A 639 31.17 7.57 -9.31
CA GLY A 639 30.74 6.37 -10.05
C GLY A 639 30.55 6.62 -11.55
N GLY A 640 31.62 6.44 -12.34
CA GLY A 640 31.56 6.43 -13.81
C GLY A 640 31.44 5.01 -14.36
N PHE A 641 30.94 4.85 -15.60
CA PHE A 641 30.92 3.58 -16.33
C PHE A 641 32.33 3.26 -16.83
N ASN A 642 32.95 2.23 -16.24
CA ASN A 642 34.27 1.75 -16.65
C ASN A 642 34.10 0.59 -17.64
N PHE A 643 34.90 0.60 -18.69
CA PHE A 643 34.93 -0.49 -19.65
C PHE A 643 36.33 -0.62 -20.28
N ASN A 644 36.63 -1.80 -20.80
CA ASN A 644 37.85 -2.08 -21.54
C ASN A 644 37.59 -2.98 -22.75
N TYR A 645 38.66 -3.49 -23.37
CA TYR A 645 38.56 -4.33 -24.57
C TYR A 645 37.73 -5.60 -24.34
N ARG A 646 37.73 -6.17 -23.13
CA ARG A 646 36.90 -7.34 -22.78
C ARG A 646 35.42 -7.03 -22.92
N ASP A 647 34.98 -5.88 -22.41
CA ASP A 647 33.58 -5.46 -22.48
C ASP A 647 33.17 -5.16 -23.93
N CYS A 648 34.08 -4.59 -24.73
CA CYS A 648 33.88 -4.35 -26.16
C CYS A 648 33.70 -5.66 -26.94
N ILE A 649 34.59 -6.64 -26.72
CA ILE A 649 34.51 -7.97 -27.35
C ILE A 649 33.22 -8.68 -26.94
N LEU A 650 32.90 -8.67 -25.65
CA LEU A 650 31.68 -9.29 -25.11
C LEU A 650 30.42 -8.71 -25.74
N TYR A 651 30.35 -7.37 -25.87
CA TYR A 651 29.25 -6.69 -26.55
C TYR A 651 29.16 -7.08 -28.02
N ASN A 652 30.29 -7.06 -28.74
CA ASN A 652 30.32 -7.40 -30.16
C ASN A 652 29.89 -8.86 -30.42
N LEU A 653 30.33 -9.81 -29.59
CA LEU A 653 29.87 -11.21 -29.62
C LEU A 653 28.37 -11.32 -29.35
N GLY A 654 27.86 -10.53 -28.38
CA GLY A 654 26.42 -10.42 -28.10
C GLY A 654 25.59 -9.82 -29.26
N LEU A 655 26.24 -9.26 -30.28
CA LEU A 655 25.62 -8.79 -31.53
C LEU A 655 25.93 -9.69 -32.74
N GLY A 656 26.41 -10.91 -32.49
CA GLY A 656 26.68 -11.89 -33.53
C GLY A 656 27.98 -11.69 -34.29
N ALA A 657 28.94 -10.92 -33.76
CA ALA A 657 30.31 -10.95 -34.27
C ALA A 657 30.91 -12.35 -34.08
N THR A 658 31.76 -12.77 -35.02
CA THR A 658 32.38 -14.10 -35.00
C THR A 658 33.90 -14.02 -34.98
N SER A 659 34.57 -15.16 -34.75
CA SER A 659 36.03 -15.29 -34.83
C SER A 659 36.63 -14.89 -36.19
N LYS A 660 35.80 -14.79 -37.25
CA LYS A 660 36.23 -14.36 -38.58
C LYS A 660 36.29 -12.83 -38.72
N GLU A 661 35.77 -12.08 -37.76
CA GLU A 661 35.69 -10.62 -37.80
C GLU A 661 36.64 -10.02 -36.75
N LEU A 662 37.95 -10.18 -36.96
CA LEU A 662 38.99 -9.88 -35.96
C LEU A 662 38.92 -8.44 -35.41
N LYS A 663 38.57 -7.45 -36.25
CA LYS A 663 38.30 -6.06 -35.85
C LYS A 663 37.27 -5.90 -34.72
N TYR A 664 36.45 -6.92 -34.44
CA TYR A 664 35.46 -6.93 -33.35
C TYR A 664 35.80 -7.82 -32.17
N VAL A 665 36.67 -8.82 -32.34
CA VAL A 665 36.88 -9.89 -31.35
C VAL A 665 38.34 -10.04 -30.91
N TYR A 666 39.27 -9.29 -31.49
CA TYR A 666 40.69 -9.35 -31.18
C TYR A 666 41.27 -7.96 -30.91
N GLU A 667 41.68 -7.71 -29.68
CA GLU A 667 42.12 -6.39 -29.20
C GLU A 667 43.43 -5.89 -29.80
N LYS A 668 44.21 -6.78 -30.45
CA LYS A 668 45.45 -6.41 -31.16
C LYS A 668 45.26 -6.28 -32.68
N ASP A 669 44.05 -6.47 -33.20
CA ASP A 669 43.74 -6.13 -34.58
C ASP A 669 43.96 -4.61 -34.77
N PRO A 670 44.66 -4.15 -35.82
CA PRO A 670 44.93 -2.72 -36.03
C PRO A 670 43.66 -1.89 -36.20
N ASP A 671 42.54 -2.51 -36.59
CA ASP A 671 41.23 -1.90 -36.75
C ASP A 671 40.26 -2.25 -35.61
N PHE A 672 40.76 -2.76 -34.48
CA PHE A 672 39.95 -3.15 -33.32
C PHE A 672 39.02 -2.02 -32.89
N GLN A 673 37.72 -2.34 -32.82
CA GLN A 673 36.68 -1.39 -32.49
C GLN A 673 35.49 -2.06 -31.81
N VAL A 674 34.75 -1.26 -31.04
CA VAL A 674 33.41 -1.63 -30.59
C VAL A 674 32.38 -1.12 -31.59
N LEU A 675 31.32 -1.90 -31.83
CA LEU A 675 30.23 -1.48 -32.71
C LEU A 675 29.61 -0.15 -32.22
N PRO A 676 29.24 0.77 -33.13
CA PRO A 676 28.69 2.09 -32.76
C PRO A 676 27.50 2.04 -31.80
N THR A 677 26.68 0.98 -31.85
CA THR A 677 25.53 0.78 -30.96
C THR A 677 25.91 0.61 -29.50
N PHE A 678 27.18 0.35 -29.15
CA PHE A 678 27.66 0.38 -27.75
C PHE A 678 27.38 1.72 -27.07
N ALA A 679 27.16 2.78 -27.85
CA ALA A 679 26.60 4.08 -27.45
C ALA A 679 25.39 4.01 -26.50
N VAL A 680 24.58 2.95 -26.58
CA VAL A 680 23.38 2.79 -25.73
C VAL A 680 23.71 2.26 -24.33
N ILE A 681 24.82 1.53 -24.16
CA ILE A 681 25.13 0.83 -22.91
C ILE A 681 25.36 1.80 -21.73
N PRO A 682 26.24 2.83 -21.84
CA PRO A 682 26.40 3.81 -20.77
C PRO A 682 25.08 4.55 -20.46
N SER A 683 24.27 4.81 -21.49
CA SER A 683 22.99 5.51 -21.37
C SER A 683 21.93 4.68 -20.67
N MET A 684 21.84 3.38 -20.93
CA MET A 684 20.93 2.46 -20.24
C MET A 684 21.21 2.38 -18.74
N ASN A 685 22.48 2.36 -18.35
CA ASN A 685 22.86 2.39 -16.94
C ASN A 685 22.45 3.70 -16.23
N SER A 686 22.21 4.78 -16.98
CA SER A 686 21.76 6.07 -16.44
C SER A 686 20.24 6.26 -16.42
N VAL A 687 19.46 5.35 -17.01
CA VAL A 687 17.98 5.44 -17.07
C VAL A 687 17.33 5.61 -15.69
N PRO A 688 17.78 4.93 -14.61
CA PRO A 688 17.25 5.17 -13.26
C PRO A 688 17.37 6.63 -12.80
N SER A 689 18.36 7.37 -13.30
CA SER A 689 18.56 8.80 -12.97
C SER A 689 17.47 9.72 -13.56
N LEU A 690 16.60 9.22 -14.44
CA LEU A 690 15.45 9.97 -14.95
C LEU A 690 14.33 10.15 -13.91
N ALA A 691 14.34 9.38 -12.81
CA ALA A 691 13.33 9.42 -11.75
C ALA A 691 11.88 9.39 -12.31
N MET A 692 11.60 8.44 -13.20
CA MET A 692 10.32 8.36 -13.91
C MET A 692 9.11 8.24 -12.98
N ASP A 693 9.30 7.63 -11.81
CA ASP A 693 8.33 7.49 -10.71
C ASP A 693 7.92 8.83 -10.06
N ASP A 694 8.76 9.86 -10.20
CA ASP A 694 8.45 11.21 -9.81
C ASP A 694 7.74 11.99 -10.92
N LEU A 695 7.81 11.54 -12.17
CA LEU A 695 7.18 12.24 -13.30
C LEU A 695 5.70 11.85 -13.47
N VAL A 696 5.29 10.69 -12.96
CA VAL A 696 3.94 10.13 -13.17
C VAL A 696 3.32 9.55 -11.89
N ASP A 697 1.99 9.52 -11.85
CA ASP A 697 1.22 8.78 -10.85
C ASP A 697 1.04 7.31 -11.31
N ASP A 698 0.82 6.42 -10.35
CA ASP A 698 0.59 4.98 -10.59
C ASP A 698 1.70 4.28 -11.40
N PHE A 699 2.93 4.79 -11.31
CA PHE A 699 4.10 4.19 -11.96
C PHE A 699 4.28 2.73 -11.55
N ASN A 700 4.53 1.84 -12.51
CA ASN A 700 4.83 0.43 -12.27
C ASN A 700 5.97 -0.03 -13.19
N TYR A 701 7.10 -0.42 -12.58
CA TYR A 701 8.28 -0.91 -13.32
C TYR A 701 7.98 -2.12 -14.20
N ALA A 702 7.09 -3.04 -13.79
CA ALA A 702 6.71 -4.20 -14.61
C ALA A 702 5.92 -3.82 -15.87
N MET A 703 5.41 -2.59 -15.92
CA MET A 703 4.61 -2.04 -17.02
C MET A 703 5.39 -1.04 -17.89
N LEU A 704 6.69 -0.88 -17.61
CA LEU A 704 7.62 -0.03 -18.36
C LEU A 704 8.11 -0.75 -19.62
N LEU A 705 7.87 -0.17 -20.78
CA LEU A 705 8.33 -0.68 -22.07
C LEU A 705 9.26 0.32 -22.75
N HIS A 706 10.37 -0.16 -23.30
CA HIS A 706 11.26 0.63 -24.14
C HIS A 706 10.67 0.69 -25.57
N GLY A 707 10.21 1.85 -25.99
CA GLY A 707 9.47 2.03 -27.25
C GLY A 707 10.31 2.50 -28.44
N GLU A 708 11.22 3.45 -28.23
CA GLU A 708 12.09 4.00 -29.28
C GLU A 708 13.48 4.29 -28.73
N GLN A 709 14.50 4.15 -29.57
CA GLN A 709 15.88 4.49 -29.26
C GLN A 709 16.46 5.39 -30.35
N TYR A 710 17.15 6.44 -29.92
CA TYR A 710 17.97 7.29 -30.78
C TYR A 710 19.35 7.48 -30.16
N PHE A 711 20.38 7.56 -31.00
CA PHE A 711 21.66 8.13 -30.58
C PHE A 711 22.38 8.86 -31.72
N LYS A 712 23.26 9.78 -31.30
CA LYS A 712 24.22 10.50 -32.13
C LYS A 712 25.62 10.34 -31.56
N LEU A 713 26.56 9.97 -32.41
CA LEU A 713 27.99 9.96 -32.11
C LEU A 713 28.60 11.33 -32.39
N ASN A 714 29.43 11.80 -31.46
CA ASN A 714 30.25 13.01 -31.60
C ASN A 714 31.72 12.66 -31.90
N VAL A 715 31.99 11.39 -32.22
CA VAL A 715 33.29 10.83 -32.56
C VAL A 715 33.13 9.86 -33.73
N SER A 716 34.16 9.70 -34.55
CA SER A 716 34.14 8.79 -35.71
C SER A 716 34.09 7.32 -35.28
N LYS A 717 34.82 6.96 -34.23
CA LYS A 717 34.80 5.65 -33.56
C LYS A 717 34.73 5.85 -32.04
N LEU A 718 34.01 4.96 -31.36
CA LEU A 718 33.98 4.93 -29.90
C LEU A 718 35.34 4.43 -29.35
N PRO A 719 35.79 4.94 -28.19
CA PRO A 719 36.96 4.38 -27.53
C PRO A 719 36.72 2.92 -27.14
N THR A 720 37.79 2.11 -27.13
CA THR A 720 37.76 0.68 -26.78
C THR A 720 38.11 0.41 -25.31
N SER A 721 38.38 1.47 -24.55
CA SER A 721 38.48 1.45 -23.09
C SER A 721 38.31 2.85 -22.51
N GLY A 722 37.95 2.93 -21.23
CA GLY A 722 37.94 4.19 -20.51
C GLY A 722 36.90 4.26 -19.40
N GLN A 723 36.81 5.44 -18.82
CA GLN A 723 35.78 5.78 -17.82
C GLN A 723 34.87 6.84 -18.42
N LEU A 724 33.57 6.56 -18.43
CA LEU A 724 32.53 7.42 -18.98
C LEU A 724 31.62 7.95 -17.87
N LYS A 725 31.05 9.12 -18.10
CA LYS A 725 30.01 9.70 -17.24
C LYS A 725 28.83 10.05 -18.11
N THR A 726 27.63 9.68 -17.66
CA THR A 726 26.38 9.98 -18.36
C THR A 726 25.48 10.83 -17.49
N VAL A 727 24.93 11.89 -18.09
CA VAL A 727 23.94 12.76 -17.45
C VAL A 727 22.61 12.56 -18.17
N ALA A 728 21.57 12.19 -17.42
CA ALA A 728 20.22 11.95 -17.93
C ALA A 728 19.26 13.05 -17.47
N LYS A 729 18.31 13.43 -18.33
CA LYS A 729 17.20 14.33 -17.98
C LYS A 729 15.92 13.99 -18.78
N PRO A 730 14.73 14.19 -18.21
CA PRO A 730 13.51 14.08 -19.00
C PRO A 730 13.44 15.21 -20.04
N LEU A 731 12.97 14.88 -21.24
CA LEU A 731 12.75 15.82 -22.35
C LEU A 731 11.26 15.97 -22.65
N GLN A 732 10.51 14.88 -22.57
CA GLN A 732 9.09 14.83 -22.90
C GLN A 732 8.36 13.93 -21.91
N VAL A 733 7.18 14.35 -21.46
CA VAL A 733 6.30 13.61 -20.55
C VAL A 733 4.87 13.86 -21.03
N LEU A 734 4.24 12.83 -21.58
CA LEU A 734 2.91 12.94 -22.21
C LEU A 734 1.97 11.91 -21.63
N ASP A 735 0.75 12.35 -21.28
CA ASP A 735 -0.34 11.45 -20.96
C ASP A 735 -0.97 10.88 -22.25
N LYS A 736 -1.25 9.58 -22.27
CA LYS A 736 -1.97 8.89 -23.35
C LYS A 736 -3.36 8.52 -22.87
N SER A 737 -4.22 9.53 -22.79
CA SER A 737 -5.66 9.41 -22.50
C SER A 737 -5.97 8.68 -21.18
N GLY A 738 -5.11 8.86 -20.19
CA GLY A 738 -5.18 8.20 -18.89
C GLY A 738 -4.99 6.69 -18.95
N LYS A 739 -4.36 6.15 -20.00
CA LYS A 739 -4.09 4.71 -20.09
C LYS A 739 -2.61 4.37 -19.99
N ALA A 740 -1.75 5.36 -20.23
CA ALA A 740 -0.31 5.24 -20.12
C ALA A 740 0.35 6.62 -20.09
N ALA A 741 1.58 6.67 -19.61
CA ALA A 741 2.47 7.81 -19.78
C ALA A 741 3.59 7.49 -20.76
N VAL A 742 3.99 8.48 -21.57
CA VAL A 742 5.19 8.43 -22.42
C VAL A 742 6.22 9.36 -21.83
N ILE A 743 7.40 8.83 -21.52
CA ILE A 743 8.53 9.59 -21.00
C ILE A 743 9.69 9.45 -21.99
N VAL A 744 10.21 10.57 -22.50
CA VAL A 744 11.45 10.59 -23.29
C VAL A 744 12.56 11.13 -22.42
N GLY A 745 13.61 10.35 -22.22
CA GLY A 745 14.83 10.78 -21.54
C GLY A 745 15.94 11.11 -22.55
N GLY A 746 16.63 12.22 -22.33
CA GLY A 746 17.86 12.57 -23.03
C GLY A 746 19.09 12.27 -22.17
N MET A 747 20.10 11.61 -22.75
CA MET A 747 21.32 11.22 -22.05
C MET A 747 22.56 11.68 -22.80
N THR A 748 23.43 12.44 -22.14
CA THR A 748 24.72 12.86 -22.69
C THR A 748 25.85 12.10 -22.02
N THR A 749 26.62 11.35 -22.80
CA THR A 749 27.77 10.57 -22.34
C THR A 749 29.07 11.25 -22.72
N VAL A 750 29.91 11.52 -21.71
CA VAL A 750 31.21 12.17 -21.83
C VAL A 750 32.33 11.25 -21.35
N ASN A 751 33.55 11.47 -21.84
CA ASN A 751 34.74 10.91 -21.20
C ASN A 751 34.88 11.54 -19.80
N ALA A 752 34.97 10.71 -18.75
CA ALA A 752 34.96 11.19 -17.37
C ALA A 752 36.20 12.03 -16.99
N LYS A 753 37.34 11.81 -17.66
CA LYS A 753 38.58 12.55 -17.40
C LYS A 753 38.63 13.86 -18.18
N THR A 754 38.27 13.85 -19.45
CA THR A 754 38.44 15.02 -20.33
C THR A 754 37.18 15.86 -20.48
N GLY A 755 36.02 15.36 -20.07
CA GLY A 755 34.72 16.01 -20.28
C GLY A 755 34.26 16.02 -21.75
N LYS A 756 35.03 15.44 -22.68
CA LYS A 756 34.67 15.41 -24.11
C LYS A 756 33.41 14.59 -24.34
N THR A 757 32.38 15.20 -24.94
CA THR A 757 31.15 14.51 -25.35
C THR A 757 31.46 13.46 -26.41
N LEU A 758 31.02 12.23 -26.15
CA LEU A 758 31.17 11.10 -27.07
C LEU A 758 29.86 10.77 -27.76
N VAL A 759 28.75 10.78 -27.00
CA VAL A 759 27.45 10.31 -27.47
C VAL A 759 26.33 11.12 -26.83
N TYR A 760 25.29 11.43 -27.62
CA TYR A 760 23.98 11.85 -27.13
C TYR A 760 22.93 10.78 -27.46
N ASN A 761 22.09 10.39 -26.50
CA ASN A 761 21.01 9.43 -26.67
C ASN A 761 19.65 10.05 -26.33
N GLU A 762 18.60 9.53 -26.96
CA GLU A 762 17.22 9.66 -26.47
C GLU A 762 16.58 8.27 -26.37
N GLY A 763 15.94 7.98 -25.24
CA GLY A 763 15.13 6.77 -25.05
C GLY A 763 13.68 7.15 -24.79
N THR A 764 12.75 6.53 -25.51
CA THR A 764 11.29 6.69 -25.30
C THR A 764 10.77 5.50 -24.50
N PHE A 765 10.17 5.78 -23.35
CA PHE A 765 9.63 4.79 -22.42
C PHE A 765 8.12 4.94 -22.30
N PHE A 766 7.41 3.82 -22.33
CA PHE A 766 5.95 3.74 -22.22
C PHE A 766 5.59 3.05 -20.92
N VAL A 767 4.93 3.77 -20.01
CA VAL A 767 4.51 3.24 -18.71
C VAL A 767 3.00 2.97 -18.76
N ARG A 768 2.61 1.72 -18.97
CA ARG A 768 1.18 1.34 -19.01
C ARG A 768 0.52 1.53 -17.65
N GLY A 769 -0.68 2.10 -17.64
CA GLY A 769 -1.48 2.35 -16.43
C GLY A 769 -1.06 3.58 -15.64
N ALA A 770 0.07 4.21 -15.96
CA ALA A 770 0.49 5.45 -15.32
C ALA A 770 -0.21 6.68 -15.93
N HIS A 771 -0.32 7.72 -15.13
CA HIS A 771 -0.97 8.98 -15.47
C HIS A 771 -0.01 10.15 -15.24
N VAL A 772 -0.05 11.17 -16.09
CA VAL A 772 0.79 12.37 -15.88
C VAL A 772 0.02 13.38 -15.01
N PRO A 773 0.55 13.75 -13.83
CA PRO A 773 -0.08 14.76 -12.99
C PRO A 773 -0.19 16.11 -13.70
N LYS A 774 -1.27 16.85 -13.41
CA LYS A 774 -1.45 18.20 -13.94
C LYS A 774 -0.23 19.08 -13.57
N GLY A 775 0.41 19.66 -14.59
CA GLY A 775 1.59 20.50 -14.43
C GLY A 775 2.94 19.78 -14.58
N LYS A 776 2.96 18.45 -14.76
CA LYS A 776 4.18 17.68 -15.07
C LYS A 776 4.34 17.30 -16.54
N GLU A 777 3.41 17.71 -17.40
CA GLU A 777 3.53 17.51 -18.85
C GLU A 777 4.72 18.30 -19.41
N MET A 778 5.51 17.64 -20.25
CA MET A 778 6.63 18.25 -20.96
C MET A 778 6.46 17.99 -22.45
N LYS A 779 6.48 19.05 -23.26
CA LYS A 779 6.14 18.97 -24.70
C LYS A 779 7.24 18.39 -25.59
N GLY A 780 8.46 18.19 -25.08
CA GLY A 780 9.57 17.65 -25.88
C GLY A 780 10.47 18.72 -26.51
N GLU A 781 10.61 19.88 -25.88
CA GLU A 781 11.54 20.92 -26.35
C GLU A 781 13.00 20.42 -26.31
N GLY A 782 13.76 20.68 -27.37
CA GLY A 782 15.17 20.30 -27.47
C GLY A 782 15.43 18.85 -27.89
N ARG A 783 14.40 18.08 -28.26
CA ARG A 783 14.60 16.75 -28.89
C ARG A 783 15.31 16.87 -30.24
N ALA A 784 16.18 15.91 -30.54
CA ALA A 784 16.89 15.87 -31.82
C ALA A 784 15.92 15.66 -32.98
N ARG A 785 16.07 16.43 -34.07
CA ARG A 785 15.20 16.35 -35.25
C ARG A 785 15.13 14.91 -35.80
N PHE A 786 16.28 14.26 -35.94
CA PHE A 786 16.37 12.87 -36.40
C PHE A 786 15.65 11.90 -35.45
N ALA A 787 15.67 12.15 -34.14
CA ALA A 787 14.95 11.35 -33.13
C ALA A 787 13.42 11.47 -33.26
N THR A 788 12.91 12.55 -33.85
CA THR A 788 11.46 12.79 -34.02
C THR A 788 10.93 12.46 -35.42
N GLU A 789 11.81 12.30 -36.41
CA GLU A 789 11.45 12.05 -37.81
C GLU A 789 10.90 10.62 -38.02
N ASN A 790 9.95 10.43 -38.94
CA ASN A 790 9.29 9.15 -39.17
C ASN A 790 9.85 8.46 -40.42
N PHE A 791 10.81 7.54 -40.23
CA PHE A 791 11.49 6.83 -41.33
C PHE A 791 10.76 5.55 -41.73
N LYS A 792 9.56 5.67 -42.31
CA LYS A 792 8.81 4.48 -42.76
C LYS A 792 9.53 3.77 -43.90
N ALA A 793 9.56 2.44 -43.85
CA ALA A 793 10.06 1.62 -44.94
C ALA A 793 9.22 1.85 -46.22
N PRO A 794 9.86 2.12 -47.38
CA PRO A 794 9.17 2.20 -48.67
C PRO A 794 8.37 0.93 -48.97
N GLN A 795 7.14 1.09 -49.48
CA GLN A 795 6.25 -0.05 -49.82
C GLN A 795 6.30 -0.40 -51.31
N ASP A 796 6.70 0.57 -52.14
CA ASP A 796 6.71 0.57 -53.59
C ASP A 796 8.11 0.38 -54.19
N LYS A 797 9.15 0.29 -53.35
CA LYS A 797 10.54 0.12 -53.76
C LYS A 797 11.17 -1.13 -53.14
N SER A 798 11.80 -1.97 -53.97
CA SER A 798 12.65 -3.06 -53.49
C SER A 798 13.81 -2.55 -52.62
N PRO A 799 14.19 -3.27 -51.56
CA PRO A 799 15.32 -2.88 -50.72
C PRO A 799 16.63 -2.91 -51.52
N ASP A 800 17.50 -1.93 -51.25
CA ASP A 800 18.85 -1.86 -51.82
C ASP A 800 19.80 -2.86 -51.12
N PHE A 801 19.43 -3.34 -49.92
CA PHE A 801 20.18 -4.28 -49.10
C PHE A 801 19.25 -5.26 -48.37
N VAL A 802 19.59 -6.54 -48.36
CA VAL A 802 18.93 -7.57 -47.56
C VAL A 802 19.97 -8.43 -46.86
N PHE A 803 19.81 -8.63 -45.55
CA PHE A 803 20.67 -9.49 -44.74
C PHE A 803 19.83 -10.39 -43.85
N GLU A 804 20.19 -11.66 -43.75
CA GLU A 804 19.55 -12.62 -42.86
C GLU A 804 20.52 -13.10 -41.79
N TYR A 805 20.03 -13.26 -40.56
CA TYR A 805 20.79 -13.74 -39.42
C TYR A 805 19.91 -14.59 -38.50
N THR A 806 20.29 -15.86 -38.31
CA THR A 806 19.65 -16.71 -37.30
C THR A 806 20.30 -16.45 -35.95
N THR A 807 19.51 -16.02 -34.97
CA THR A 807 20.00 -15.78 -33.62
C THR A 807 20.26 -17.11 -32.89
N SER A 808 21.23 -17.12 -31.97
CA SER A 808 21.39 -18.27 -31.06
C SER A 808 20.28 -18.28 -30.00
N GLU A 809 19.86 -19.45 -29.54
CA GLU A 809 18.96 -19.60 -28.39
C GLU A 809 19.56 -18.98 -27.11
N ASP A 810 20.89 -19.00 -26.98
CA ASP A 810 21.62 -18.43 -25.84
C ASP A 810 21.97 -16.94 -26.02
N LEU A 811 21.57 -16.31 -27.12
CA LEU A 811 22.03 -14.95 -27.44
C LEU A 811 21.62 -13.93 -26.38
N ALA A 812 20.42 -14.07 -25.79
CA ALA A 812 19.96 -13.21 -24.70
C ALA A 812 20.81 -13.40 -23.43
N ALA A 813 21.26 -14.62 -23.16
CA ALA A 813 22.13 -14.94 -22.02
C ALA A 813 23.53 -14.32 -22.17
N LEU A 814 24.01 -14.20 -23.40
CA LEU A 814 25.27 -13.53 -23.72
C LEU A 814 25.11 -11.99 -23.68
N TYR A 815 24.12 -11.45 -24.39
CA TYR A 815 23.96 -9.99 -24.53
C TYR A 815 23.73 -9.28 -23.19
N ARG A 816 22.96 -9.88 -22.27
CA ARG A 816 22.70 -9.31 -20.93
C ARG A 816 23.95 -9.00 -20.14
N LEU A 817 25.06 -9.70 -20.38
CA LEU A 817 26.35 -9.46 -19.72
C LEU A 817 26.97 -8.11 -20.08
N SER A 818 26.43 -7.42 -21.10
CA SER A 818 26.81 -6.07 -21.49
C SER A 818 26.17 -4.97 -20.64
N GLY A 819 25.23 -5.29 -19.75
CA GLY A 819 24.67 -4.33 -18.77
C GLY A 819 23.16 -4.38 -18.57
N ASP A 820 22.39 -5.04 -19.44
CA ASP A 820 20.94 -5.19 -19.26
C ASP A 820 20.59 -6.56 -18.64
N TYR A 821 20.56 -6.57 -17.31
CA TYR A 821 20.32 -7.76 -16.50
C TYR A 821 18.83 -8.08 -16.28
N ASN A 822 17.90 -7.42 -16.98
CA ASN A 822 16.47 -7.61 -16.78
C ASN A 822 16.07 -9.09 -16.91
N PRO A 823 15.44 -9.69 -15.87
CA PRO A 823 15.16 -11.11 -15.84
C PRO A 823 14.17 -11.58 -16.92
N LEU A 824 13.38 -10.68 -17.52
CA LEU A 824 12.45 -11.05 -18.60
C LEU A 824 13.16 -11.73 -19.80
N HIS A 825 14.45 -11.44 -19.99
CA HIS A 825 15.26 -11.94 -21.09
C HIS A 825 15.90 -13.32 -20.83
N ILE A 826 15.73 -13.89 -19.63
CA ILE A 826 16.38 -15.17 -19.28
C ILE A 826 15.52 -16.09 -18.41
N ASP A 827 14.65 -15.54 -17.56
CA ASP A 827 13.80 -16.30 -16.64
C ASP A 827 12.40 -16.53 -17.26
N PRO A 828 12.03 -17.79 -17.58
CA PRO A 828 10.73 -18.10 -18.17
C PRO A 828 9.54 -17.70 -17.28
N SER A 829 9.70 -17.73 -15.95
CA SER A 829 8.64 -17.38 -15.01
C SER A 829 8.31 -15.89 -15.08
N VAL A 830 9.34 -15.05 -15.16
CA VAL A 830 9.21 -13.59 -15.28
C VAL A 830 8.62 -13.23 -16.64
N ALA A 831 9.11 -13.83 -17.72
CA ALA A 831 8.57 -13.61 -19.06
C ALA A 831 7.06 -13.90 -19.10
N LYS A 832 6.63 -15.03 -18.52
CA LYS A 832 5.22 -15.42 -18.41
C LYS A 832 4.39 -14.44 -17.58
N ALA A 833 4.92 -13.96 -16.46
CA ALA A 833 4.23 -13.01 -15.58
C ALA A 833 3.89 -11.69 -16.29
N VAL A 834 4.77 -11.22 -17.18
CA VAL A 834 4.52 -10.02 -18.01
C VAL A 834 3.90 -10.34 -19.37
N LYS A 835 3.31 -11.53 -19.53
CA LYS A 835 2.54 -12.01 -20.70
C LYS A 835 3.35 -12.31 -21.96
N PHE A 836 4.62 -12.68 -21.82
CA PHE A 836 5.40 -13.33 -22.88
C PHE A 836 5.42 -14.85 -22.70
N PRO A 837 5.27 -15.65 -23.77
CA PRO A 837 5.21 -17.11 -23.65
C PRO A 837 6.56 -17.75 -23.25
N LYS A 838 7.68 -17.06 -23.51
CA LYS A 838 9.06 -17.45 -23.19
C LYS A 838 9.94 -16.20 -23.12
N PRO A 839 11.18 -16.29 -22.60
CA PRO A 839 12.12 -15.17 -22.64
C PRO A 839 12.31 -14.64 -24.06
N ILE A 840 12.38 -13.32 -24.17
CA ILE A 840 12.55 -12.61 -25.45
C ILE A 840 13.96 -12.01 -25.53
N LEU A 841 14.47 -11.80 -26.73
CA LEU A 841 15.73 -11.10 -26.97
C LEU A 841 15.57 -9.60 -26.66
N HIS A 842 16.62 -8.97 -26.15
CA HIS A 842 16.63 -7.53 -25.87
C HIS A 842 16.40 -6.72 -27.15
N GLY A 843 15.56 -5.68 -27.08
CA GLY A 843 15.36 -4.70 -28.17
C GLY A 843 16.67 -4.19 -28.75
N LEU A 844 17.56 -3.76 -27.86
CA LEU A 844 18.87 -3.22 -28.20
C LEU A 844 19.82 -4.27 -28.80
N CYS A 845 19.61 -5.56 -28.54
CA CYS A 845 20.40 -6.64 -29.15
C CYS A 845 20.06 -6.79 -30.65
N PHE A 846 18.79 -6.99 -31.00
CA PHE A 846 18.43 -7.11 -32.42
C PHE A 846 18.52 -5.79 -33.19
N LEU A 847 18.46 -4.64 -32.51
CA LEU A 847 18.93 -3.36 -33.04
C LEU A 847 20.42 -3.41 -33.40
N GLY A 848 21.26 -3.87 -32.47
CA GLY A 848 22.70 -3.98 -32.68
C GLY A 848 23.07 -4.92 -33.82
N ILE A 849 22.40 -6.07 -33.95
CA ILE A 849 22.56 -6.98 -35.09
C ILE A 849 22.22 -6.28 -36.41
N SER A 850 21.08 -5.59 -36.45
CA SER A 850 20.63 -4.87 -37.65
C SER A 850 21.60 -3.76 -38.04
N ALA A 851 22.06 -3.00 -37.05
CA ALA A 851 23.00 -1.90 -37.27
C ALA A 851 24.41 -2.37 -37.64
N LYS A 852 24.86 -3.53 -37.14
CA LYS A 852 26.10 -4.19 -37.57
C LYS A 852 26.02 -4.56 -39.06
N ALA A 853 24.93 -5.18 -39.50
CA ALA A 853 24.73 -5.54 -40.90
C ALA A 853 24.79 -4.32 -41.83
N LEU A 854 24.14 -3.22 -41.43
CA LEU A 854 24.19 -1.96 -42.17
C LEU A 854 25.58 -1.31 -42.15
N TYR A 855 26.29 -1.39 -41.03
CA TYR A 855 27.67 -0.89 -40.91
C TYR A 855 28.63 -1.64 -41.85
N GLU A 856 28.54 -2.97 -41.90
CA GLU A 856 29.38 -3.78 -42.79
C GLU A 856 29.10 -3.49 -44.27
N HIS A 857 27.85 -3.20 -44.63
CA HIS A 857 27.48 -2.97 -46.02
C HIS A 857 27.67 -1.50 -46.49
N TYR A 858 27.24 -0.53 -45.69
CA TYR A 858 27.25 0.89 -46.08
C TYR A 858 28.39 1.70 -45.45
N GLY A 859 29.09 1.16 -44.45
CA GLY A 859 30.16 1.83 -43.73
C GLY A 859 29.70 2.60 -42.47
N PRO A 860 30.59 3.42 -41.89
CA PRO A 860 30.33 4.12 -40.63
C PRO A 860 29.13 5.07 -40.68
N TYR A 861 28.41 5.16 -39.56
CA TYR A 861 27.28 6.08 -39.36
C TYR A 861 27.44 6.91 -38.09
N GLU A 862 26.83 8.09 -38.06
CA GLU A 862 26.89 9.04 -36.95
C GLU A 862 25.58 9.17 -36.17
N GLU A 863 24.44 8.87 -36.79
CA GLU A 863 23.13 8.88 -36.10
C GLU A 863 22.36 7.60 -36.40
N LEU A 864 21.58 7.15 -35.42
CA LEU A 864 20.69 6.01 -35.53
C LEU A 864 19.39 6.31 -34.80
N LYS A 865 18.24 5.98 -35.41
CA LYS A 865 16.92 5.97 -34.79
C LYS A 865 16.23 4.64 -35.08
N VAL A 866 15.46 4.14 -34.10
CA VAL A 866 14.54 3.03 -34.31
C VAL A 866 13.31 3.11 -33.43
N ARG A 867 12.20 2.51 -33.87
CA ARG A 867 11.06 2.15 -33.04
C ARG A 867 10.97 0.62 -32.91
N PHE A 868 10.84 0.14 -31.67
CA PHE A 868 10.58 -1.25 -31.38
C PHE A 868 9.07 -1.51 -31.53
N THR A 869 8.70 -2.32 -32.51
CA THR A 869 7.29 -2.61 -32.84
C THR A 869 6.83 -3.96 -32.32
N ASN A 870 7.76 -4.89 -32.15
CA ASN A 870 7.49 -6.24 -31.66
C ASN A 870 8.75 -6.81 -30.99
N VAL A 871 8.61 -7.98 -30.36
CA VAL A 871 9.71 -8.69 -29.69
C VAL A 871 10.42 -9.62 -30.68
N VAL A 872 11.56 -10.20 -30.32
CA VAL A 872 12.25 -11.31 -31.04
C VAL A 872 12.42 -12.45 -30.05
N ILE A 873 12.25 -13.70 -30.49
CA ILE A 873 12.60 -14.85 -29.65
C ILE A 873 14.04 -15.28 -29.97
N PRO A 874 14.89 -15.55 -28.96
CA PRO A 874 16.19 -16.18 -29.21
C PRO A 874 16.03 -17.50 -29.99
N GLY A 875 16.81 -17.68 -31.04
CA GLY A 875 16.68 -18.78 -32.01
C GLY A 875 16.02 -18.34 -33.33
N ASP A 876 15.15 -17.32 -33.32
CA ASP A 876 14.46 -16.86 -34.52
C ASP A 876 15.44 -16.21 -35.52
N LYS A 877 15.08 -16.28 -36.80
CA LYS A 877 15.79 -15.66 -37.92
C LYS A 877 15.31 -14.24 -38.14
N LEU A 878 16.26 -13.31 -38.20
CA LEU A 878 16.03 -11.92 -38.54
C LEU A 878 16.34 -11.67 -40.02
N ARG A 879 15.52 -10.84 -40.67
CA ARG A 879 15.77 -10.27 -41.99
C ARG A 879 15.80 -8.75 -41.90
N VAL A 880 16.95 -8.17 -42.19
CA VAL A 880 17.18 -6.72 -42.22
C VAL A 880 17.08 -6.26 -43.67
N LYS A 881 16.26 -5.24 -43.92
CA LYS A 881 16.09 -4.59 -45.23
C LYS A 881 16.55 -3.14 -45.13
N GLY A 882 17.32 -2.66 -46.10
CA GLY A 882 17.83 -1.28 -46.16
C GLY A 882 17.49 -0.57 -47.47
N TRP A 883 17.16 0.72 -47.39
CA TRP A 883 16.89 1.61 -48.52
C TRP A 883 17.71 2.89 -48.39
N LYS A 884 18.75 3.03 -49.22
CA LYS A 884 19.66 4.18 -49.21
C LYS A 884 19.02 5.37 -49.91
N GLN A 885 18.99 6.51 -49.23
CA GLN A 885 18.51 7.79 -49.72
C GLN A 885 19.66 8.64 -50.26
N ALA A 886 19.35 9.58 -51.14
CA ALA A 886 20.36 10.46 -51.75
C ALA A 886 21.12 11.33 -50.72
N ASN A 887 20.48 11.67 -49.60
CA ASN A 887 21.04 12.51 -48.53
C ASN A 887 21.92 11.75 -47.51
N GLY A 888 22.31 10.51 -47.80
CA GLY A 888 23.15 9.69 -46.91
C GLY A 888 22.41 9.02 -45.75
N VAL A 889 21.08 9.12 -45.71
CA VAL A 889 20.25 8.35 -44.79
C VAL A 889 19.97 6.98 -45.37
N VAL A 890 20.06 5.93 -44.56
CA VAL A 890 19.56 4.59 -44.91
C VAL A 890 18.37 4.29 -44.03
N ILE A 891 17.19 4.24 -44.63
CA ILE A 891 15.98 3.75 -43.94
C ILE A 891 16.11 2.24 -43.86
N PHE A 892 15.77 1.64 -42.72
CA PHE A 892 15.81 0.20 -42.58
C PHE A 892 14.62 -0.36 -41.81
N GLN A 893 14.37 -1.65 -42.00
CA GLN A 893 13.34 -2.40 -41.30
C GLN A 893 13.88 -3.79 -40.99
N THR A 894 13.56 -4.30 -39.79
CA THR A 894 13.93 -5.66 -39.40
C THR A 894 12.68 -6.49 -39.14
N ILE A 895 12.66 -7.67 -39.72
CA ILE A 895 11.55 -8.63 -39.66
C ILE A 895 12.05 -9.89 -38.96
N ASP A 896 11.26 -10.39 -38.03
CA ASP A 896 11.37 -11.77 -37.56
C ASP A 896 10.70 -12.68 -38.59
N VAL A 897 11.50 -13.50 -39.26
CA VAL A 897 11.06 -14.30 -40.41
C VAL A 897 10.16 -15.44 -39.97
N ASP A 898 10.51 -16.10 -38.87
CA ASP A 898 9.79 -17.27 -38.36
C ASP A 898 8.38 -16.89 -37.88
N ARG A 899 8.23 -15.70 -37.28
CA ARG A 899 6.92 -15.20 -36.84
C ARG A 899 6.25 -14.25 -37.83
N ASN A 900 6.92 -13.92 -38.92
CA ASN A 900 6.46 -12.98 -39.96
C ASN A 900 5.96 -11.64 -39.38
N VAL A 901 6.73 -11.04 -38.48
CA VAL A 901 6.39 -9.75 -37.84
C VAL A 901 7.53 -8.74 -37.96
N VAL A 902 7.18 -7.48 -38.19
CA VAL A 902 8.15 -6.37 -38.14
C VAL A 902 8.50 -6.10 -36.68
N VAL A 903 9.79 -6.14 -36.35
CA VAL A 903 10.32 -5.95 -34.98
C VAL A 903 10.99 -4.59 -34.80
N LEU A 904 11.59 -4.05 -35.87
CA LEU A 904 12.12 -2.69 -35.93
C LEU A 904 11.49 -1.97 -37.12
N ASP A 905 10.89 -0.82 -36.86
CA ASP A 905 10.28 0.03 -37.89
C ASP A 905 10.56 1.51 -37.61
N SER A 906 10.17 2.39 -38.53
CA SER A 906 10.44 3.83 -38.44
C SER A 906 11.93 4.10 -38.14
N ALA A 907 12.81 3.33 -38.79
CA ALA A 907 14.21 3.18 -38.43
C ALA A 907 15.12 3.72 -39.53
N ALA A 908 16.20 4.39 -39.11
CA ALA A 908 17.20 4.88 -40.05
C ALA A 908 18.58 5.05 -39.39
N ILE A 909 19.61 4.98 -40.22
CA ILE A 909 20.97 5.44 -39.90
C ILE A 909 21.38 6.59 -40.81
N ARG A 910 22.25 7.47 -40.33
CA ARG A 910 22.90 8.52 -41.11
C ARG A 910 24.38 8.22 -41.27
N LEU A 911 24.82 7.95 -42.49
CA LEU A 911 26.22 7.60 -42.79
C LEU A 911 27.17 8.78 -42.53
N GLN A 912 28.40 8.49 -42.11
CA GLN A 912 29.49 9.47 -42.00
C GLN A 912 29.94 9.88 -43.42
N ASN A 913 30.31 11.15 -43.61
CA ASN A 913 30.93 11.69 -44.83
C ASN A 913 30.10 11.69 -46.13
N VAL A 914 28.80 11.97 -46.06
CA VAL A 914 28.03 12.37 -47.27
C VAL A 914 28.04 13.89 -47.38
N THR A 915 28.71 14.44 -48.38
CA THR A 915 28.79 15.88 -48.67
C THR A 915 27.37 16.44 -48.73
N ARG A 916 27.03 17.39 -47.85
CA ARG A 916 25.73 18.07 -47.87
C ARG A 916 25.62 18.87 -49.18
N SER A 917 25.00 18.31 -50.22
CA SER A 917 24.52 19.16 -51.30
C SER A 917 23.38 20.02 -50.74
N LYS A 918 23.58 21.34 -50.79
CA LYS A 918 22.50 22.30 -50.51
C LYS A 918 21.44 22.10 -51.59
N LEU A 919 20.24 21.67 -51.18
CA LEU A 919 18.98 21.93 -51.88
C LEU A 919 17.99 22.46 -50.84
#